data_AF-A0A952X6H1-F1
#
_entry.id   AF-A0A952X6H1-F1
#
_cell.length_a   1.000
_cell.length_b   1.000
_cell.length_c   1.000
_cell.angle_alpha   90.00
_cell.angle_beta   90.00
_cell.angle_gamma   90.00
#
_symmetry.space_group_name_H-M   'P 1'
#
loop_
_entity.id
_entity.type
_entity.pdbx_description
1 polymer ?
#
loop_
_entity_poly.entity_id
_entity_poly.type
_entity_poly.pdbx_seq_one_letter_code
_entity_poly.pdbx_strand_id
1 'polypeptide(L)'
;MARRRSGVWLGFLAVSACLGGLVWNVAAQQRTAESPAAALLPSGSVLYLGIDGGLQHQAAFEKTAAYDAVFGSGLMDGLKKAADRLRAQATEAGADEAALAMGADIAMHVLDHGVSLGVAIEMNAQGPPIAFGVLVLPNASKFLPTIEQSIRAASRGEIDFLTRTRDGRSVTSGMIPDSPGVDFGWWVEGGQHVVFAIGMNGVESALQVATGAAPNITQNKMYQKYTGAQSFEQNAAGFVDVAALRTMFGGMPLPPNRGGRTVTINELLVALGLQNLNAVAMQSGYKDRACWSEVAVEAPGPRTGLLSLLDQPTFTIDSLPKLPPRLLSLTAMSFDGAKTYDTIMGIVKNVTALNDPSDFDDVNQGLAQAERELGFRIRDDLLASLKGVGCLYVDGGGSQSFDAIGAAMAIQDGARLKSSLQKVFDIVSEASRGEVTFEKSTKFNRDLHVMRIRQAPIVAPTLCIDKDWLYVGVMPQAIDSALLRLDGRLPSWTPGEEHLAALAELPKTMTTLSIGDTQTTYRQLLSAAPMLIGLVNTAMAQNTESGFEFPLKPEDLPPAELVAQPLFPNISVSTVDDSGSKGYSRTSLPGLDLGSSAAVTAVGVALLLPAVQQAREAARRAQSNNNLKQIGLALHNYHDTFGFFPAGTVANADLEPEERLSWMYSILPYLDQAPLFNNIRSKESWDSAANTPSIERLIPTYLHPSSPEPTTHEGRGATHYVGLAGIGEDGPTLAATDKGAGFFAYNRATRIAQITDGTSNTVMVAESDGQARPWAEGGPSTIRPLTQQPYINGPDGIGGISQGGANMLFADGSVRFVSEQIDSKVMEALTTIAGGEAVGNF
;
A
#
# COMPACT_ATOMS: atom_id res chain seq x y z
N MET A 1 4.88 26.79 -12.29
CA MET A 1 4.67 25.86 -13.44
C MET A 1 4.86 24.38 -13.09
N ALA A 2 5.87 23.97 -12.29
CA ALA A 2 6.07 22.57 -11.91
C ALA A 2 4.93 21.95 -11.06
N ARG A 3 4.33 22.70 -10.12
CA ARG A 3 3.13 22.29 -9.34
C ARG A 3 1.86 22.12 -10.19
N ARG A 4 1.74 22.81 -11.34
CA ARG A 4 0.60 22.68 -12.27
C ARG A 4 0.64 21.35 -13.03
N ARG A 5 1.83 20.89 -13.42
CA ARG A 5 2.02 19.63 -14.15
C ARG A 5 1.85 18.40 -13.26
N SER A 6 2.30 18.44 -12.02
CA SER A 6 2.21 17.28 -11.10
C SER A 6 0.79 16.98 -10.63
N GLY A 7 -0.03 18.00 -10.32
CA GLY A 7 -1.43 17.80 -9.90
C GLY A 7 -2.33 17.27 -11.01
N VAL A 8 -2.10 17.70 -12.26
CA VAL A 8 -2.82 17.22 -13.44
C VAL A 8 -2.40 15.80 -13.82
N TRP A 9 -1.11 15.44 -13.72
CA TRP A 9 -0.64 14.07 -13.96
C TRP A 9 -1.10 13.08 -12.88
N LEU A 10 -1.12 13.49 -11.61
CA LEU A 10 -1.68 12.67 -10.51
C LEU A 10 -3.21 12.55 -10.63
N GLY A 11 -3.91 13.61 -11.06
CA GLY A 11 -5.33 13.56 -11.39
C GLY A 11 -5.61 12.68 -12.60
N PHE A 12 -4.78 12.73 -13.64
CA PHE A 12 -4.90 11.88 -14.82
C PHE A 12 -4.58 10.41 -14.51
N LEU A 13 -3.56 10.12 -13.70
CA LEU A 13 -3.25 8.75 -13.25
C LEU A 13 -4.29 8.21 -12.25
N ALA A 14 -4.80 9.04 -11.34
CA ALA A 14 -5.86 8.64 -10.41
C ALA A 14 -7.19 8.43 -11.14
N VAL A 15 -7.53 9.28 -12.12
CA VAL A 15 -8.71 9.08 -12.97
C VAL A 15 -8.49 7.96 -13.98
N SER A 16 -7.27 7.72 -14.49
CA SER A 16 -6.94 6.56 -15.32
C SER A 16 -6.80 5.25 -14.52
N ALA A 17 -6.62 5.32 -13.20
CA ALA A 17 -6.69 4.16 -12.30
C ALA A 17 -8.13 3.90 -11.83
N CYS A 18 -8.94 4.95 -11.60
CA CYS A 18 -10.37 4.84 -11.32
C CYS A 18 -11.17 4.44 -12.56
N LEU A 19 -10.87 5.02 -13.72
CA LEU A 19 -11.29 4.54 -15.04
C LEU A 19 -10.61 3.22 -15.31
N GLY A 20 -9.33 3.02 -15.02
CA GLY A 20 -8.65 1.74 -15.21
C GLY A 20 -9.38 0.57 -14.54
N GLY A 21 -9.87 0.73 -13.32
CA GLY A 21 -10.67 -0.29 -12.61
C GLY A 21 -12.13 -0.45 -13.09
N LEU A 22 -12.77 0.63 -13.56
CA LEU A 22 -14.16 0.62 -14.11
C LEU A 22 -14.22 0.27 -15.60
N VAL A 23 -13.16 0.60 -16.34
CA VAL A 23 -12.92 0.40 -17.77
C VAL A 23 -12.17 -0.92 -18.00
N TRP A 24 -11.61 -1.55 -16.95
CA TRP A 24 -11.01 -2.91 -16.94
C TRP A 24 -11.88 -3.98 -17.63
N ASN A 25 -13.16 -3.72 -17.88
CA ASN A 25 -14.15 -4.67 -18.40
C ASN A 25 -14.98 -4.17 -19.59
N VAL A 26 -14.63 -3.04 -20.21
CA VAL A 26 -15.63 -2.20 -20.91
C VAL A 26 -15.01 -1.57 -22.18
N ALA A 27 -14.81 -2.34 -23.25
CA ALA A 27 -14.73 -1.82 -24.63
C ALA A 27 -14.93 -2.92 -25.70
N ALA A 28 -15.74 -2.60 -26.71
CA ALA A 28 -16.10 -3.39 -27.89
C ALA A 28 -15.55 -2.66 -29.15
N GLN A 29 -15.16 -3.27 -30.28
CA GLN A 29 -15.97 -3.93 -31.32
C GLN A 29 -15.15 -4.82 -32.31
N GLN A 30 -15.79 -5.90 -32.80
CA GLN A 30 -15.56 -6.75 -33.99
C GLN A 30 -14.34 -7.73 -34.07
N ARG A 31 -14.67 -8.96 -34.53
CA ARG A 31 -13.94 -10.25 -34.49
C ARG A 31 -12.59 -10.34 -35.22
N THR A 32 -11.66 -11.15 -34.68
CA THR A 32 -11.35 -12.53 -35.17
C THR A 32 -10.43 -13.34 -34.23
N ALA A 33 -10.74 -14.65 -34.20
CA ALA A 33 -10.18 -15.86 -33.55
C ALA A 33 -8.86 -15.86 -32.76
N GLU A 34 -8.94 -16.54 -31.59
CA GLU A 34 -7.92 -17.19 -30.73
C GLU A 34 -6.70 -16.35 -30.34
N SER A 35 -6.31 -16.32 -29.05
CA SER A 35 -5.09 -15.62 -28.64
C SER A 35 -3.88 -16.59 -28.54
N PRO A 36 -3.08 -16.75 -29.61
CA PRO A 36 -1.77 -17.41 -29.58
C PRO A 36 -0.74 -16.67 -28.70
N ALA A 37 -1.11 -15.57 -28.04
CA ALA A 37 -0.22 -14.74 -27.24
C ALA A 37 0.29 -15.43 -25.98
N ALA A 38 -0.55 -16.20 -25.27
CA ALA A 38 -0.12 -16.93 -24.08
C ALA A 38 0.90 -18.03 -24.43
N ALA A 39 0.85 -18.58 -25.66
CA ALA A 39 1.80 -19.58 -26.12
C ALA A 39 3.24 -19.04 -26.32
N LEU A 40 3.44 -17.73 -26.18
CA LEU A 40 4.76 -17.09 -26.13
C LEU A 40 5.33 -17.02 -24.70
N LEU A 41 4.54 -17.38 -23.69
CA LEU A 41 4.99 -17.45 -22.31
C LEU A 41 5.69 -18.79 -22.03
N PRO A 42 6.74 -18.81 -21.18
CA PRO A 42 7.48 -20.03 -20.84
C PRO A 42 6.64 -21.06 -20.08
N SER A 43 6.90 -22.35 -20.32
CA SER A 43 6.28 -23.45 -19.55
C SER A 43 6.64 -23.45 -18.07
N GLY A 44 7.84 -22.96 -17.73
CA GLY A 44 8.35 -22.82 -16.37
C GLY A 44 7.76 -21.64 -15.58
N SER A 45 6.68 -21.02 -16.06
CA SER A 45 6.04 -19.92 -15.34
C SER A 45 5.55 -20.35 -13.95
N VAL A 46 6.08 -19.68 -12.92
CA VAL A 46 5.63 -19.79 -11.52
C VAL A 46 4.59 -18.73 -11.18
N LEU A 47 4.47 -17.69 -11.99
CA LEU A 47 3.39 -16.72 -11.94
C LEU A 47 2.82 -16.53 -13.34
N TYR A 48 1.50 -16.51 -13.44
CA TYR A 48 0.77 -16.24 -14.66
C TYR A 48 -0.39 -15.29 -14.38
N LEU A 49 -0.59 -14.35 -15.30
CA LEU A 49 -1.80 -13.54 -15.40
C LEU A 49 -2.16 -13.40 -16.87
N GLY A 50 -3.30 -13.94 -17.26
CA GLY A 50 -3.90 -13.76 -18.57
C GLY A 50 -5.23 -13.06 -18.45
N ILE A 51 -5.43 -12.05 -19.26
CA ILE A 51 -6.71 -11.39 -19.47
C ILE A 51 -6.95 -11.43 -20.98
N ASP A 52 -8.03 -12.07 -21.37
CA ASP A 52 -8.49 -12.08 -22.74
C ASP A 52 -9.13 -10.73 -23.07
N GLY A 53 -8.98 -10.30 -24.32
CA GLY A 53 -9.56 -9.04 -24.76
C GLY A 53 -11.09 -9.05 -24.69
N GLY A 54 -11.69 -7.92 -24.34
CA GLY A 54 -13.13 -7.73 -24.30
C GLY A 54 -13.82 -8.07 -25.63
N LEU A 55 -13.10 -7.91 -26.75
CA LEU A 55 -13.56 -8.32 -28.09
C LEU A 55 -13.86 -9.82 -28.21
N GLN A 56 -13.06 -10.66 -27.53
CA GLN A 56 -13.19 -12.11 -27.58
C GLN A 56 -14.48 -12.58 -26.90
N HIS A 57 -14.87 -11.90 -25.81
CA HIS A 57 -16.01 -12.28 -24.97
C HIS A 57 -17.22 -11.35 -25.11
N GLN A 58 -17.26 -10.52 -26.16
CA GLN A 58 -18.28 -9.50 -26.36
C GLN A 58 -19.71 -10.04 -26.23
N ALA A 59 -20.03 -11.17 -26.90
CA ALA A 59 -21.37 -11.74 -26.87
C ALA A 59 -21.80 -12.27 -25.48
N ALA A 60 -20.85 -12.65 -24.64
CA ALA A 60 -21.12 -13.03 -23.26
C ALA A 60 -21.25 -11.79 -22.38
N PHE A 61 -20.36 -10.81 -22.56
CA PHE A 61 -20.38 -9.55 -21.83
C PHE A 61 -21.65 -8.72 -22.09
N GLU A 62 -22.14 -8.65 -23.33
CA GLU A 62 -23.38 -7.96 -23.71
C GLU A 62 -24.64 -8.51 -23.03
N LYS A 63 -24.59 -9.73 -22.47
CA LYS A 63 -25.70 -10.31 -21.70
C LYS A 63 -25.69 -9.90 -20.22
N THR A 64 -24.60 -9.29 -19.75
CA THR A 64 -24.39 -9.00 -18.34
C THR A 64 -25.16 -7.77 -17.88
N ALA A 65 -25.54 -7.75 -16.61
CA ALA A 65 -26.06 -6.55 -15.96
C ALA A 65 -25.06 -5.39 -15.99
N ALA A 66 -23.76 -5.69 -16.03
CA ALA A 66 -22.71 -4.70 -16.13
C ALA A 66 -22.77 -3.94 -17.46
N TYR A 67 -22.98 -4.67 -18.56
CA TYR A 67 -23.13 -4.05 -19.87
C TYR A 67 -24.35 -3.12 -19.90
N ASP A 68 -25.51 -3.59 -19.46
CA ASP A 68 -26.73 -2.78 -19.42
C ASP A 68 -26.56 -1.55 -18.51
N ALA A 69 -25.94 -1.72 -17.34
CA ALA A 69 -25.73 -0.64 -16.38
C ALA A 69 -24.75 0.43 -16.86
N VAL A 70 -23.70 0.05 -17.59
CA VAL A 70 -22.60 0.95 -17.97
C VAL A 70 -22.79 1.49 -19.40
N PHE A 71 -23.11 0.62 -20.35
CA PHE A 71 -23.30 0.98 -21.76
C PHE A 71 -24.77 1.24 -22.08
N GLY A 72 -25.66 0.33 -21.70
CA GLY A 72 -27.09 0.46 -21.99
C GLY A 72 -27.73 1.71 -21.38
N SER A 73 -27.20 2.17 -20.24
CA SER A 73 -27.65 3.39 -19.56
C SER A 73 -27.09 4.70 -20.15
N GLY A 74 -26.03 4.64 -20.97
CA GLY A 74 -25.28 5.81 -21.41
C GLY A 74 -24.24 6.35 -20.42
N LEU A 75 -24.01 5.68 -19.27
CA LEU A 75 -23.00 6.09 -18.29
C LEU A 75 -21.59 6.17 -18.90
N MET A 76 -21.26 5.22 -19.78
CA MET A 76 -19.98 5.18 -20.49
C MET A 76 -19.78 6.39 -21.41
N ASP A 77 -20.85 6.91 -22.03
CA ASP A 77 -20.75 8.09 -22.87
C ASP A 77 -20.41 9.34 -22.04
N GLY A 78 -20.96 9.43 -20.82
CA GLY A 78 -20.60 10.47 -19.87
C GLY A 78 -19.15 10.38 -19.40
N LEU A 79 -18.66 9.18 -19.11
CA LEU A 79 -17.27 8.94 -18.74
C LEU A 79 -16.29 9.26 -19.88
N LYS A 80 -16.64 8.93 -21.13
CA LYS A 80 -15.85 9.31 -22.32
C LYS A 80 -15.75 10.83 -22.46
N LYS A 81 -16.85 11.56 -22.33
CA LYS A 81 -16.84 13.03 -22.33
C LYS A 81 -15.96 13.60 -21.21
N ALA A 82 -16.02 13.02 -20.02
CA ALA A 82 -15.16 13.44 -18.91
C ALA A 82 -13.67 13.19 -19.21
N ALA A 83 -13.33 12.05 -19.81
CA ALA A 83 -11.97 11.76 -20.25
C ALA A 83 -11.49 12.76 -21.32
N ASP A 84 -12.33 13.11 -22.30
CA ASP A 84 -12.02 14.11 -23.32
C ASP A 84 -11.78 15.50 -22.72
N ARG A 85 -12.59 15.93 -21.74
CA ARG A 85 -12.39 17.19 -21.02
C ARG A 85 -11.11 17.20 -20.19
N LEU A 86 -10.79 16.09 -19.51
CA LEU A 86 -9.51 15.95 -18.80
C LEU A 86 -8.33 16.07 -19.76
N ARG A 87 -8.41 15.42 -20.92
CA ARG A 87 -7.36 15.51 -21.95
C ARG A 87 -7.19 16.95 -22.39
N ALA A 88 -8.27 17.66 -22.73
CA ALA A 88 -8.21 19.07 -23.12
C ALA A 88 -7.59 19.96 -22.02
N GLN A 89 -8.02 19.82 -20.76
CA GLN A 89 -7.47 20.58 -19.64
C GLN A 89 -5.98 20.27 -19.40
N ALA A 90 -5.56 19.02 -19.58
CA ALA A 90 -4.17 18.63 -19.43
C ALA A 90 -3.28 19.22 -20.53
N THR A 91 -3.76 19.22 -21.77
CA THR A 91 -3.10 19.91 -22.90
C THR A 91 -2.96 21.41 -22.62
N GLU A 92 -4.01 22.09 -22.14
CA GLU A 92 -3.95 23.50 -21.75
C GLU A 92 -2.97 23.76 -20.58
N ALA A 93 -2.83 22.81 -19.66
CA ALA A 93 -1.84 22.84 -18.58
C ALA A 93 -0.39 22.55 -19.04
N GLY A 94 -0.19 22.37 -20.34
CA GLY A 94 1.11 22.11 -20.97
C GLY A 94 1.60 20.69 -20.80
N ALA A 95 0.71 19.72 -20.61
CA ALA A 95 1.01 18.31 -20.82
C ALA A 95 1.12 18.02 -22.32
N ASP A 96 1.93 17.03 -22.68
CA ASP A 96 2.04 16.57 -24.07
C ASP A 96 0.78 15.79 -24.44
N GLU A 97 -0.05 16.40 -25.29
CA GLU A 97 -1.29 15.83 -25.80
C GLU A 97 -1.06 14.47 -26.47
N ALA A 98 0.06 14.31 -27.19
CA ALA A 98 0.40 13.07 -27.86
C ALA A 98 0.71 11.95 -26.84
N ALA A 99 1.40 12.28 -25.74
CA ALA A 99 1.71 11.32 -24.68
C ALA A 99 0.45 10.87 -23.90
N LEU A 100 -0.50 11.78 -23.67
CA LEU A 100 -1.77 11.47 -23.00
C LEU A 100 -2.71 10.65 -23.89
N ALA A 101 -2.79 10.98 -25.18
CA ALA A 101 -3.54 10.19 -26.16
C ALA A 101 -2.96 8.78 -26.28
N MET A 102 -1.63 8.65 -26.36
CA MET A 102 -0.93 7.37 -26.42
C MET A 102 -1.25 6.48 -25.21
N GLY A 103 -1.15 7.00 -23.98
CA GLY A 103 -1.43 6.22 -22.77
C GLY A 103 -2.86 5.68 -22.75
N ALA A 104 -3.83 6.50 -23.19
CA ALA A 104 -5.22 6.08 -23.33
C ALA A 104 -5.40 5.03 -24.43
N ASP A 105 -4.77 5.20 -25.59
CA ASP A 105 -4.89 4.27 -26.71
C ASP A 105 -4.29 2.89 -26.39
N ILE A 106 -3.17 2.85 -25.66
CA ILE A 106 -2.56 1.60 -25.18
C ILE A 106 -3.47 0.94 -24.14
N ALA A 107 -4.01 1.71 -23.19
CA ALA A 107 -4.94 1.18 -22.20
C ALA A 107 -6.18 0.57 -22.88
N MET A 108 -6.80 1.28 -23.82
CA MET A 108 -7.93 0.77 -24.61
C MET A 108 -7.55 -0.46 -25.41
N HIS A 109 -6.35 -0.50 -26.00
CA HIS A 109 -5.89 -1.67 -26.74
C HIS A 109 -5.72 -2.91 -25.86
N VAL A 110 -5.21 -2.75 -24.63
CA VAL A 110 -5.14 -3.84 -23.65
C VAL A 110 -6.54 -4.34 -23.28
N LEU A 111 -7.53 -3.44 -23.20
CA LEU A 111 -8.91 -3.84 -22.94
C LEU A 111 -9.52 -4.61 -24.11
N ASP A 112 -9.27 -4.16 -25.34
CA ASP A 112 -9.82 -4.77 -26.55
C ASP A 112 -9.18 -6.13 -26.86
N HIS A 113 -7.86 -6.24 -26.70
CA HIS A 113 -7.06 -7.38 -27.16
C HIS A 113 -6.43 -8.22 -26.04
N GLY A 114 -6.54 -7.76 -24.79
CA GLY A 114 -6.05 -8.48 -23.62
C GLY A 114 -4.55 -8.26 -23.35
N VAL A 115 -4.04 -9.01 -22.38
CA VAL A 115 -2.64 -9.03 -21.98
C VAL A 115 -2.29 -10.37 -21.34
N SER A 116 -1.07 -10.85 -21.59
CA SER A 116 -0.56 -12.06 -20.96
C SER A 116 0.79 -11.80 -20.32
N LEU A 117 0.93 -12.15 -19.05
CA LEU A 117 2.16 -12.03 -18.26
C LEU A 117 2.53 -13.40 -17.70
N GLY A 118 3.78 -13.81 -17.90
CA GLY A 118 4.37 -14.98 -17.27
C GLY A 118 5.69 -14.61 -16.61
N VAL A 119 5.91 -15.07 -15.38
CA VAL A 119 7.23 -15.00 -14.73
C VAL A 119 7.73 -16.42 -14.54
N ALA A 120 8.85 -16.74 -15.16
CA ALA A 120 9.50 -18.04 -15.06
C ALA A 120 10.79 -17.95 -14.27
N ILE A 121 11.13 -19.09 -13.67
CA ILE A 121 12.40 -19.30 -13.00
C ILE A 121 12.97 -20.60 -13.53
N GLU A 122 14.12 -20.50 -14.22
CA GLU A 122 14.83 -21.64 -14.77
C GLU A 122 16.02 -22.01 -13.89
N MET A 123 16.19 -23.31 -13.64
CA MET A 123 17.33 -23.84 -12.90
C MET A 123 18.52 -24.04 -13.85
N ASN A 124 19.59 -23.27 -13.64
CA ASN A 124 20.84 -23.49 -14.35
C ASN A 124 21.61 -24.65 -13.67
N ALA A 125 22.06 -25.64 -14.45
CA ALA A 125 22.75 -26.83 -13.93
C ALA A 125 24.02 -26.54 -13.11
N GLN A 126 24.60 -25.33 -13.24
CA GLN A 126 25.87 -24.94 -12.63
C GLN A 126 25.84 -23.52 -11.99
N GLY A 127 24.67 -22.87 -11.84
CA GLY A 127 24.56 -21.47 -11.36
C GLY A 127 23.25 -21.11 -10.64
N PRO A 128 23.09 -19.87 -10.15
CA PRO A 128 21.87 -19.42 -9.46
C PRO A 128 20.65 -19.46 -10.41
N PRO A 129 19.42 -19.58 -9.87
CA PRO A 129 18.20 -19.60 -10.68
C PRO A 129 18.09 -18.35 -11.54
N ILE A 130 17.70 -18.54 -12.79
CA ILE A 130 17.50 -17.48 -13.77
C ILE A 130 16.03 -17.09 -13.73
N ALA A 131 15.72 -15.94 -13.16
CA ALA A 131 14.36 -15.40 -13.13
C ALA A 131 14.16 -14.41 -14.28
N PHE A 132 13.07 -14.57 -15.03
CA PHE A 132 12.68 -13.64 -16.08
C PHE A 132 11.16 -13.55 -16.22
N GLY A 133 10.70 -12.36 -16.59
CA GLY A 133 9.30 -12.05 -16.91
C GLY A 133 9.12 -11.83 -18.41
N VAL A 134 8.01 -12.32 -18.93
CA VAL A 134 7.57 -12.11 -20.32
C VAL A 134 6.18 -11.51 -20.29
N LEU A 135 6.02 -10.35 -20.93
CA LEU A 135 4.74 -9.66 -21.12
C LEU A 135 4.42 -9.64 -22.60
N VAL A 136 3.21 -10.04 -22.96
CA VAL A 136 2.73 -10.06 -24.34
C VAL A 136 1.52 -9.15 -24.46
N LEU A 137 1.62 -8.16 -25.34
CA LEU A 137 0.52 -7.31 -25.77
C LEU A 137 0.04 -7.80 -27.15
N PRO A 138 -1.11 -8.50 -27.23
CA PRO A 138 -1.59 -9.04 -28.49
C PRO A 138 -1.93 -7.91 -29.47
N ASN A 139 -1.61 -8.03 -30.76
CA ASN A 139 -1.98 -7.07 -31.81
C ASN A 139 -1.48 -5.62 -31.61
N ALA A 140 -0.47 -5.41 -30.76
CA ALA A 140 0.01 -4.10 -30.37
C ALA A 140 1.16 -3.55 -31.24
N SER A 141 1.53 -4.21 -32.35
CA SER A 141 2.71 -3.84 -33.16
C SER A 141 2.71 -2.37 -33.62
N LYS A 142 1.53 -1.80 -33.89
CA LYS A 142 1.35 -0.38 -34.25
C LYS A 142 1.83 0.60 -33.18
N PHE A 143 1.82 0.20 -31.90
CA PHE A 143 2.24 1.04 -30.78
C PHE A 143 3.73 0.93 -30.48
N LEU A 144 4.43 -0.07 -31.05
CA LEU A 144 5.81 -0.32 -30.69
C LEU A 144 6.73 0.90 -30.89
N PRO A 145 6.70 1.63 -32.02
CA PRO A 145 7.57 2.81 -32.20
C PRO A 145 7.39 3.86 -31.10
N THR A 146 6.15 4.05 -30.65
CA THR A 146 5.83 5.02 -29.61
C THR A 146 6.26 4.51 -28.23
N ILE A 147 6.02 3.22 -27.93
CA ILE A 147 6.48 2.59 -26.69
C ILE A 147 8.00 2.64 -26.60
N GLU A 148 8.72 2.39 -27.69
CA GLU A 148 10.18 2.51 -27.76
C GLU A 148 10.66 3.91 -27.39
N GLN A 149 10.00 4.94 -27.91
CA GLN A 149 10.33 6.32 -27.57
C GLN A 149 10.13 6.59 -26.07
N SER A 150 9.03 6.10 -25.49
CA SER A 150 8.76 6.26 -24.05
C SER A 150 9.77 5.50 -23.19
N ILE A 151 10.13 4.28 -23.54
CA ILE A 151 11.13 3.48 -22.82
C ILE A 151 12.49 4.18 -22.86
N ARG A 152 12.92 4.64 -24.04
CA ARG A 152 14.20 5.35 -24.20
C ARG A 152 14.20 6.65 -23.40
N ALA A 153 13.10 7.42 -23.43
CA ALA A 153 12.96 8.62 -22.61
C ALA A 153 12.99 8.31 -21.10
N ALA A 154 12.30 7.26 -20.66
CA ALA A 154 12.26 6.83 -19.26
C ALA A 154 13.63 6.37 -18.74
N SER A 155 14.44 5.74 -19.60
CA SER A 155 15.80 5.33 -19.27
C SER A 155 16.79 6.49 -19.11
N ARG A 156 16.42 7.72 -19.52
CA ARG A 156 17.29 8.92 -19.48
C ARG A 156 18.65 8.74 -20.17
N GLY A 157 18.79 7.76 -21.06
CA GLY A 157 20.06 7.42 -21.71
C GLY A 157 21.01 6.57 -20.85
N GLU A 158 20.57 6.07 -19.69
CA GLU A 158 21.35 5.19 -18.81
C GLU A 158 21.45 3.76 -19.38
N ILE A 159 20.51 3.36 -20.24
CA ILE A 159 20.48 2.04 -20.89
C ILE A 159 20.79 2.18 -22.38
N ASP A 160 21.85 1.51 -22.84
CA ASP A 160 22.17 1.42 -24.27
C ASP A 160 21.36 0.30 -24.94
N PHE A 161 20.23 0.67 -25.54
CA PHE A 161 19.36 -0.26 -26.27
C PHE A 161 19.82 -0.44 -27.71
N LEU A 162 20.31 -1.65 -28.02
CA LEU A 162 20.75 -2.06 -29.35
C LEU A 162 19.69 -2.92 -30.03
N THR A 163 19.37 -2.59 -31.28
CA THR A 163 18.53 -3.41 -32.15
C THR A 163 19.41 -4.38 -32.94
N ARG A 164 19.13 -5.68 -32.83
CA ARG A 164 19.86 -6.74 -33.53
C ARG A 164 18.87 -7.70 -34.18
N THR A 165 19.27 -8.26 -35.31
CA THR A 165 18.53 -9.38 -35.91
C THR A 165 18.88 -10.67 -35.18
N ARG A 166 17.90 -11.34 -34.59
CA ARG A 166 18.02 -12.66 -33.94
C ARG A 166 16.93 -13.58 -34.46
N ASP A 167 17.29 -14.75 -34.98
CA ASP A 167 16.34 -15.73 -35.53
C ASP A 167 15.29 -15.14 -36.48
N GLY A 168 15.73 -14.22 -37.35
CA GLY A 168 14.86 -13.51 -38.31
C GLY A 168 14.00 -12.39 -37.72
N ARG A 169 14.11 -12.10 -36.42
CA ARG A 169 13.36 -11.05 -35.70
C ARG A 169 14.23 -9.82 -35.48
N SER A 170 13.62 -8.64 -35.54
CA SER A 170 14.25 -7.40 -35.09
C SER A 170 14.02 -7.23 -33.60
N VAL A 171 15.04 -7.52 -32.80
CA VAL A 171 14.96 -7.50 -31.32
C VAL A 171 15.76 -6.32 -30.81
N THR A 172 15.11 -5.46 -30.02
CA THR A 172 15.76 -4.35 -29.32
C THR A 172 15.96 -4.72 -27.86
N SER A 173 17.18 -4.62 -27.35
CA SER A 173 17.50 -5.01 -25.97
C SER A 173 18.66 -4.20 -25.39
N GLY A 174 18.69 -4.02 -24.07
CA GLY A 174 19.78 -3.38 -23.32
C GLY A 174 19.97 -4.03 -21.95
N MET A 175 21.14 -3.82 -21.36
CA MET A 175 21.47 -4.31 -20.01
C MET A 175 21.05 -3.27 -18.98
N ILE A 176 20.47 -3.69 -17.86
CA ILE A 176 20.06 -2.78 -16.79
C ILE A 176 21.29 -2.35 -15.96
N PRO A 177 21.53 -1.04 -15.77
CA PRO A 177 22.60 -0.52 -14.93
C PRO A 177 22.52 -1.07 -13.50
N ASP A 178 23.69 -1.27 -12.89
CA ASP A 178 23.83 -1.77 -11.51
C ASP A 178 23.16 -3.14 -11.26
N SER A 179 22.78 -3.88 -12.31
CA SER A 179 22.14 -5.20 -12.25
C SER A 179 22.81 -6.19 -13.22
N PRO A 180 24.00 -6.72 -12.88
CA PRO A 180 24.76 -7.59 -13.78
C PRO A 180 23.96 -8.82 -14.25
N GLY A 181 23.89 -9.01 -15.57
CA GLY A 181 23.19 -10.15 -16.18
C GLY A 181 21.70 -9.94 -16.44
N VAL A 182 21.11 -8.84 -15.96
CA VAL A 182 19.70 -8.51 -16.21
C VAL A 182 19.57 -7.72 -17.50
N ASP A 183 18.89 -8.31 -18.50
CA ASP A 183 18.54 -7.64 -19.74
C ASP A 183 17.06 -7.26 -19.77
N PHE A 184 16.77 -6.22 -20.54
CA PHE A 184 15.41 -5.83 -20.90
C PHE A 184 15.34 -5.64 -22.41
N GLY A 185 14.34 -6.21 -23.04
CA GLY A 185 14.16 -6.08 -24.48
C GLY A 185 12.76 -6.39 -24.94
N TRP A 186 12.54 -6.12 -26.23
CA TRP A 186 11.25 -6.27 -26.87
C TRP A 186 11.39 -6.51 -28.39
N TRP A 187 10.33 -7.08 -28.96
CA TRP A 187 10.21 -7.31 -30.40
C TRP A 187 8.74 -7.49 -30.80
N VAL A 188 8.49 -7.57 -32.12
CA VAL A 188 7.20 -7.97 -32.67
C VAL A 188 7.22 -9.45 -33.04
N GLU A 189 6.31 -10.23 -32.47
CA GLU A 189 6.13 -11.66 -32.78
C GLU A 189 4.91 -11.87 -33.68
N GLY A 190 5.04 -12.75 -34.68
CA GLY A 190 3.96 -13.04 -35.63
C GLY A 190 3.48 -11.84 -36.46
N GLY A 191 4.23 -10.73 -36.47
CA GLY A 191 3.87 -9.48 -37.15
C GLY A 191 2.83 -8.63 -36.42
N GLN A 192 2.28 -9.09 -35.29
CA GLN A 192 1.15 -8.43 -34.62
C GLN A 192 1.35 -8.26 -33.11
N HIS A 193 1.95 -9.23 -32.40
CA HIS A 193 2.09 -9.17 -30.95
C HIS A 193 3.36 -8.43 -30.56
N VAL A 194 3.29 -7.56 -29.56
CA VAL A 194 4.49 -6.97 -28.96
C VAL A 194 4.86 -7.82 -27.74
N VAL A 195 6.09 -8.31 -27.71
CA VAL A 195 6.62 -9.09 -26.60
C VAL A 195 7.68 -8.26 -25.89
N PHE A 196 7.58 -8.18 -24.57
CA PHE A 196 8.62 -7.64 -23.69
C PHE A 196 9.17 -8.78 -22.85
N ALA A 197 10.48 -8.77 -22.66
CA ALA A 197 11.18 -9.70 -21.78
C ALA A 197 12.14 -8.94 -20.88
N ILE A 198 12.16 -9.28 -19.60
CA ILE A 198 13.06 -8.70 -18.60
C ILE A 198 13.56 -9.79 -17.67
N GLY A 199 14.84 -9.80 -17.32
CA GLY A 199 15.37 -10.70 -16.31
C GLY A 199 16.78 -11.12 -16.59
N MET A 200 17.27 -12.11 -15.83
CA MET A 200 18.56 -12.70 -16.14
C MET A 200 18.47 -13.42 -17.48
N ASN A 201 19.18 -12.95 -18.51
CA ASN A 201 19.11 -13.54 -19.85
C ASN A 201 17.66 -13.72 -20.37
N GLY A 202 16.75 -12.83 -19.96
CA GLY A 202 15.32 -12.95 -20.15
C GLY A 202 14.91 -12.82 -21.60
N VAL A 203 15.57 -11.94 -22.37
CA VAL A 203 15.30 -11.78 -23.81
C VAL A 203 15.60 -13.06 -24.58
N GLU A 204 16.75 -13.68 -24.31
CA GLU A 204 17.14 -14.93 -24.96
C GLU A 204 16.19 -16.07 -24.59
N SER A 205 15.84 -16.20 -23.31
CA SER A 205 14.94 -17.25 -22.82
C SER A 205 13.55 -17.13 -23.44
N ALA A 206 13.03 -15.91 -23.57
CA ALA A 206 11.74 -15.66 -24.20
C ALA A 206 11.77 -15.91 -25.73
N LEU A 207 12.88 -15.65 -26.42
CA LEU A 207 13.05 -15.98 -27.84
C LEU A 207 13.07 -17.49 -28.09
N GLN A 208 13.66 -18.28 -27.19
CA GLN A 208 13.64 -19.75 -27.29
C GLN A 208 12.20 -20.29 -27.22
N VAL A 209 11.34 -19.70 -26.39
CA VAL A 209 9.92 -20.05 -26.35
C VAL A 209 9.23 -19.64 -27.66
N ALA A 210 9.44 -18.41 -28.12
CA ALA A 210 8.82 -17.90 -29.35
C ALA A 210 9.22 -18.67 -30.62
N THR A 211 10.43 -19.22 -30.68
CA THR A 211 10.92 -20.08 -31.77
C THR A 211 10.44 -21.52 -31.68
N GLY A 212 9.84 -21.93 -30.55
CA GLY A 212 9.48 -23.31 -30.25
C GLY A 212 10.66 -24.19 -29.83
N ALA A 213 11.85 -23.61 -29.62
CA ALA A 213 13.01 -24.31 -29.09
C ALA A 213 12.85 -24.67 -27.61
N ALA A 214 12.06 -23.89 -26.87
CA ALA A 214 11.67 -24.16 -25.48
C ALA A 214 10.14 -24.37 -25.35
N PRO A 215 9.69 -25.22 -24.41
CA PRO A 215 8.28 -25.46 -24.18
C PRO A 215 7.57 -24.22 -23.59
N ASN A 216 6.34 -23.98 -24.04
CA ASN A 216 5.52 -22.85 -23.62
C ASN A 216 4.49 -23.18 -22.52
N ILE A 217 3.82 -22.16 -22.01
CA ILE A 217 2.89 -22.23 -20.88
C ILE A 217 1.73 -23.22 -21.07
N THR A 218 1.37 -23.59 -22.30
CA THR A 218 0.30 -24.57 -22.55
C THR A 218 0.65 -25.97 -22.00
N GLN A 219 1.93 -26.25 -21.75
CA GLN A 219 2.41 -27.47 -21.10
C GLN A 219 2.49 -27.36 -19.57
N ASN A 220 2.28 -26.17 -19.00
CA ASN A 220 2.31 -25.94 -17.56
C ASN A 220 1.07 -26.55 -16.90
N LYS A 221 1.26 -27.34 -15.83
CA LYS A 221 0.17 -28.04 -15.15
C LYS A 221 -0.84 -27.10 -14.48
N MET A 222 -0.36 -25.99 -13.91
CA MET A 222 -1.21 -24.98 -13.29
C MET A 222 -2.03 -24.24 -14.34
N TYR A 223 -1.40 -23.89 -15.46
CA TYR A 223 -2.09 -23.31 -16.61
C TYR A 223 -3.20 -24.24 -17.11
N GLN A 224 -2.90 -25.52 -17.38
CA GLN A 224 -3.90 -26.51 -17.82
C GLN A 224 -5.04 -26.72 -16.81
N LYS A 225 -4.76 -26.57 -15.51
CA LYS A 225 -5.76 -26.69 -14.45
C LYS A 225 -6.71 -25.49 -14.39
N TYR A 226 -6.18 -24.28 -14.58
CA TYR A 226 -6.90 -23.02 -14.36
C TYR A 226 -7.32 -22.28 -15.64
N THR A 227 -6.99 -22.81 -16.82
CA THR A 227 -7.43 -22.27 -18.11
C THR A 227 -8.18 -23.34 -18.90
N GLY A 228 -9.27 -22.96 -19.58
CA GLY A 228 -10.04 -23.87 -20.44
C GLY A 228 -11.53 -23.91 -20.12
N ALA A 229 -12.20 -25.01 -20.48
CA ALA A 229 -13.65 -25.14 -20.35
C ALA A 229 -14.10 -25.09 -18.87
N GLN A 230 -14.75 -23.99 -18.49
CA GLN A 230 -15.37 -23.79 -17.19
C GLN A 230 -16.90 -23.84 -17.29
N SER A 231 -17.59 -23.80 -16.16
CA SER A 231 -19.06 -23.63 -16.11
C SER A 231 -19.52 -22.20 -16.47
N PHE A 232 -18.60 -21.32 -16.85
CA PHE A 232 -18.82 -19.95 -17.26
C PHE A 232 -17.84 -19.56 -18.38
N GLU A 233 -18.13 -18.49 -19.10
CA GLU A 233 -17.25 -17.95 -20.14
C GLU A 233 -16.05 -17.27 -19.48
N GLN A 234 -14.94 -17.98 -19.33
CA GLN A 234 -13.71 -17.44 -18.73
C GLN A 234 -13.09 -16.36 -19.61
N ASN A 235 -12.79 -15.20 -19.04
CA ASN A 235 -12.07 -14.10 -19.70
C ASN A 235 -10.72 -13.77 -19.03
N ALA A 236 -10.47 -14.29 -17.83
CA ALA A 236 -9.22 -14.08 -17.14
C ALA A 236 -8.86 -15.27 -16.26
N ALA A 237 -7.56 -15.49 -16.12
CA ALA A 237 -6.98 -16.52 -15.28
C ALA A 237 -5.64 -16.04 -14.73
N GLY A 238 -5.31 -16.48 -13.52
CA GLY A 238 -3.99 -16.24 -12.97
C GLY A 238 -3.66 -17.24 -11.88
N PHE A 239 -2.37 -17.50 -11.70
CA PHE A 239 -1.89 -18.31 -10.59
C PHE A 239 -0.51 -17.88 -10.12
N VAL A 240 -0.22 -18.22 -8.87
CA VAL A 240 1.10 -18.21 -8.27
C VAL A 240 1.38 -19.61 -7.75
N ASP A 241 2.41 -20.26 -8.29
CA ASP A 241 2.90 -21.57 -7.85
C ASP A 241 3.87 -21.39 -6.68
N VAL A 242 3.28 -21.35 -5.48
CA VAL A 242 4.01 -21.18 -4.22
C VAL A 242 4.89 -22.41 -3.91
N ALA A 243 4.47 -23.60 -4.33
CA ALA A 243 5.27 -24.82 -4.16
C ALA A 243 6.57 -24.76 -4.99
N ALA A 244 6.50 -24.29 -6.23
CA ALA A 244 7.68 -24.08 -7.06
C ALA A 244 8.60 -23.02 -6.45
N LEU A 245 8.06 -21.87 -6.05
CA LEU A 245 8.83 -20.81 -5.38
C LEU A 245 9.51 -21.31 -4.10
N ARG A 246 8.81 -22.06 -3.26
CA ARG A 246 9.37 -22.68 -2.05
C ARG A 246 10.49 -23.66 -2.39
N THR A 247 10.32 -24.47 -3.42
CA THR A 247 11.35 -25.43 -3.86
C THR A 247 12.62 -24.71 -4.32
N MET A 248 12.48 -23.58 -5.03
CA MET A 248 13.59 -22.82 -5.59
C MET A 248 14.31 -21.97 -4.53
N PHE A 249 13.54 -21.30 -3.67
CA PHE A 249 14.06 -20.25 -2.80
C PHE A 249 14.05 -20.62 -1.33
N GLY A 250 13.40 -21.71 -0.94
CA GLY A 250 13.25 -22.12 0.45
C GLY A 250 14.56 -22.31 1.21
N GLY A 251 15.63 -22.71 0.51
CA GLY A 251 16.97 -22.86 1.11
C GLY A 251 17.75 -21.55 1.29
N MET A 252 17.27 -20.43 0.75
CA MET A 252 17.99 -19.16 0.86
C MET A 252 17.99 -18.64 2.30
N PRO A 253 19.14 -18.13 2.78
CA PRO A 253 19.23 -17.47 4.07
C PRO A 253 18.53 -16.11 4.03
N LEU A 254 17.80 -15.79 5.09
CA LEU A 254 17.33 -14.44 5.37
C LEU A 254 18.49 -13.62 5.94
N PRO A 255 18.54 -12.29 5.67
CA PRO A 255 19.55 -11.42 6.25
C PRO A 255 19.54 -11.55 7.78
N PRO A 256 20.70 -11.73 8.44
CA PRO A 256 20.73 -11.91 9.88
C PRO A 256 20.32 -10.63 10.60
N ASN A 257 19.44 -10.77 11.59
CA ASN A 257 19.36 -9.77 12.66
C ASN A 257 20.63 -9.90 13.51
N ARG A 258 21.22 -8.76 13.89
CA ARG A 258 22.49 -8.63 14.63
C ARG A 258 22.69 -9.79 15.63
N GLY A 259 23.70 -10.65 15.38
CA GLY A 259 24.18 -11.66 16.32
C GLY A 259 23.44 -13.01 16.37
N GLY A 260 22.37 -13.21 15.57
CA GLY A 260 21.57 -14.45 15.58
C GLY A 260 21.99 -15.51 14.57
N ARG A 261 21.45 -16.73 14.73
CA ARG A 261 21.55 -17.83 13.75
C ARG A 261 20.93 -17.42 12.42
N THR A 262 21.57 -17.75 11.30
CA THR A 262 20.97 -17.56 9.97
C THR A 262 19.76 -18.48 9.79
N VAL A 263 18.60 -17.86 9.52
CA VAL A 263 17.31 -18.54 9.29
C VAL A 263 17.05 -18.61 7.79
N THR A 264 16.55 -19.74 7.29
CA THR A 264 16.17 -19.90 5.88
C THR A 264 14.71 -19.54 5.62
N ILE A 265 14.37 -19.27 4.36
CA ILE A 265 12.98 -19.03 3.94
C ILE A 265 12.08 -20.22 4.33
N ASN A 266 12.54 -21.47 4.16
CA ASN A 266 11.77 -22.66 4.52
C ASN A 266 11.48 -22.74 6.02
N GLU A 267 12.47 -22.44 6.86
CA GLU A 267 12.27 -22.42 8.31
C GLU A 267 11.23 -21.36 8.71
N LEU A 268 11.28 -20.17 8.09
CA LEU A 268 10.26 -19.15 8.31
C LEU A 268 8.87 -19.60 7.82
N LEU A 269 8.77 -20.20 6.62
CA LEU A 269 7.51 -20.70 6.10
C LEU A 269 6.91 -21.79 6.98
N VAL A 270 7.73 -22.71 7.52
CA VAL A 270 7.29 -23.72 8.49
C VAL A 270 6.82 -23.07 9.79
N ALA A 271 7.56 -22.08 10.31
CA ALA A 271 7.19 -21.39 11.54
C ALA A 271 5.84 -20.65 11.41
N LEU A 272 5.60 -20.03 10.25
CA LEU A 272 4.33 -19.39 9.90
C LEU A 272 3.21 -20.39 9.54
N GLY A 273 3.53 -21.66 9.33
CA GLY A 273 2.57 -22.68 8.93
C GLY A 273 2.18 -22.66 7.44
N LEU A 274 3.01 -22.07 6.58
CA LEU A 274 2.78 -21.92 5.14
C LEU A 274 3.48 -23.00 4.28
N GLN A 275 4.11 -24.00 4.91
CA GLN A 275 4.88 -25.04 4.23
C GLN A 275 4.05 -25.96 3.32
N ASN A 276 2.73 -25.97 3.47
CA ASN A 276 1.80 -26.75 2.64
C ASN A 276 0.96 -25.87 1.71
N LEU A 277 1.24 -24.57 1.61
CA LEU A 277 0.65 -23.70 0.60
C LEU A 277 1.27 -24.05 -0.75
N ASN A 278 0.46 -24.54 -1.68
CA ASN A 278 0.91 -24.97 -3.00
C ASN A 278 0.67 -23.91 -4.05
N ALA A 279 -0.51 -23.30 -4.05
CA ALA A 279 -0.86 -22.31 -5.05
C ALA A 279 -1.93 -21.34 -4.58
N VAL A 280 -1.92 -20.16 -5.19
CA VAL A 280 -3.05 -19.24 -5.18
C VAL A 280 -3.44 -18.99 -6.62
N ALA A 281 -4.70 -19.22 -6.97
CA ALA A 281 -5.19 -19.07 -8.33
C ALA A 281 -6.50 -18.28 -8.36
N MET A 282 -6.74 -17.61 -9.47
CA MET A 282 -7.97 -16.88 -9.75
C MET A 282 -8.46 -17.18 -11.16
N GLN A 283 -9.78 -17.21 -11.32
CA GLN A 283 -10.47 -17.30 -12.60
C GLN A 283 -11.60 -16.29 -12.58
N SER A 284 -11.83 -15.61 -13.69
CA SER A 284 -12.92 -14.65 -13.82
C SER A 284 -13.53 -14.74 -15.22
N GLY A 285 -14.79 -14.31 -15.33
CA GLY A 285 -15.52 -14.35 -16.59
C GLY A 285 -16.98 -13.93 -16.45
N TYR A 286 -17.79 -14.45 -17.37
CA TYR A 286 -19.21 -14.12 -17.48
C TYR A 286 -20.07 -15.37 -17.40
N LYS A 287 -21.12 -15.30 -16.59
CA LYS A 287 -22.12 -16.35 -16.45
C LYS A 287 -23.50 -15.72 -16.52
N ASP A 288 -24.14 -15.86 -17.68
CA ASP A 288 -25.41 -15.21 -18.01
C ASP A 288 -25.38 -13.70 -17.74
N ARG A 289 -26.19 -13.22 -16.80
CA ARG A 289 -26.25 -11.80 -16.41
C ARG A 289 -25.13 -11.37 -15.46
N ALA A 290 -24.34 -12.30 -14.92
CA ALA A 290 -23.37 -12.02 -13.87
C ALA A 290 -21.92 -12.01 -14.36
N CYS A 291 -21.13 -11.14 -13.73
CA CYS A 291 -19.69 -11.33 -13.63
C CYS A 291 -19.43 -12.41 -12.59
N TRP A 292 -18.64 -13.41 -12.96
CA TRP A 292 -18.35 -14.57 -12.13
C TRP A 292 -16.85 -14.66 -11.87
N SER A 293 -16.49 -14.88 -10.61
CA SER A 293 -15.09 -15.03 -10.21
C SER A 293 -14.93 -16.17 -9.22
N GLU A 294 -13.83 -16.90 -9.36
CA GLU A 294 -13.41 -17.97 -8.46
C GLU A 294 -11.97 -17.73 -8.00
N VAL A 295 -11.71 -17.98 -6.71
CA VAL A 295 -10.37 -17.89 -6.13
C VAL A 295 -10.07 -19.18 -5.39
N ALA A 296 -8.95 -19.81 -5.68
CA ALA A 296 -8.51 -21.03 -5.02
C ALA A 296 -7.20 -20.79 -4.25
N VAL A 297 -7.18 -21.19 -2.98
CA VAL A 297 -5.96 -21.29 -2.17
C VAL A 297 -5.71 -22.77 -1.92
N GLU A 298 -4.74 -23.34 -2.61
CA GLU A 298 -4.41 -24.76 -2.52
C GLU A 298 -3.49 -25.05 -1.34
N ALA A 299 -4.01 -25.82 -0.38
CA ALA A 299 -3.26 -26.28 0.78
C ALA A 299 -3.70 -27.72 1.15
N PRO A 300 -3.30 -28.74 0.36
CA PRO A 300 -3.78 -30.12 0.51
C PRO A 300 -3.07 -30.91 1.62
N GLY A 301 -1.93 -30.41 2.13
CA GLY A 301 -1.24 -31.00 3.27
C GLY A 301 -1.84 -30.57 4.62
N PRO A 302 -1.36 -31.12 5.74
CA PRO A 302 -1.77 -30.69 7.08
C PRO A 302 -1.65 -29.18 7.24
N ARG A 303 -2.75 -28.52 7.58
CA ARG A 303 -2.78 -27.08 7.77
C ARG A 303 -2.40 -26.74 9.21
N THR A 304 -1.34 -25.95 9.34
CA THR A 304 -0.80 -25.49 10.61
C THR A 304 -0.61 -23.97 10.57
N GLY A 305 -0.41 -23.31 11.71
CA GLY A 305 -0.16 -21.87 11.74
C GLY A 305 -1.20 -21.08 10.95
N LEU A 306 -0.76 -20.20 10.04
CA LEU A 306 -1.68 -19.37 9.25
C LEU A 306 -2.67 -20.20 8.42
N LEU A 307 -2.26 -21.35 7.88
CA LEU A 307 -3.15 -22.19 7.08
C LEU A 307 -4.27 -22.84 7.91
N SER A 308 -4.06 -23.11 9.21
CA SER A 308 -5.13 -23.69 10.04
C SER A 308 -6.28 -22.73 10.32
N LEU A 309 -6.10 -21.43 10.01
CA LEU A 309 -7.19 -20.45 10.04
C LEU A 309 -8.19 -20.65 8.90
N LEU A 310 -7.83 -21.38 7.84
CA LEU A 310 -8.77 -21.75 6.77
C LEU A 310 -9.78 -22.79 7.23
N ASP A 311 -9.40 -23.66 8.18
CA ASP A 311 -10.23 -24.75 8.72
C ASP A 311 -11.25 -24.25 9.75
N GLN A 312 -11.97 -23.18 9.42
CA GLN A 312 -13.10 -22.74 10.24
C GLN A 312 -14.29 -23.70 10.06
N PRO A 313 -15.15 -23.84 11.08
CA PRO A 313 -16.44 -24.49 10.92
C PRO A 313 -17.20 -23.91 9.73
N THR A 314 -17.96 -24.75 9.02
CA THR A 314 -18.89 -24.26 8.01
C THR A 314 -20.23 -23.91 8.64
N PHE A 315 -20.93 -22.96 8.03
CA PHE A 315 -22.29 -22.56 8.41
C PHE A 315 -23.18 -22.48 7.17
N THR A 316 -24.48 -22.31 7.42
CA THR A 316 -25.50 -22.09 6.38
C THR A 316 -26.21 -20.77 6.63
N ILE A 317 -26.96 -20.29 5.65
CA ILE A 317 -27.71 -19.03 5.79
C ILE A 317 -28.69 -19.04 6.98
N ASP A 318 -29.18 -20.21 7.37
CA ASP A 318 -30.09 -20.39 8.51
C ASP A 318 -29.38 -20.19 9.87
N SER A 319 -28.04 -20.18 9.88
CA SER A 319 -27.22 -19.91 11.06
C SER A 319 -27.04 -18.42 11.36
N LEU A 320 -27.51 -17.54 10.46
CA LEU A 320 -27.42 -16.09 10.64
C LEU A 320 -28.42 -15.59 11.71
N PRO A 321 -28.12 -14.46 12.38
CA PRO A 321 -29.06 -13.84 13.30
C PRO A 321 -30.27 -13.27 12.53
N LYS A 322 -31.30 -12.80 13.25
CA LYS A 322 -32.37 -12.03 12.62
C LYS A 322 -31.82 -10.70 12.10
N LEU A 323 -31.74 -10.56 10.78
CA LEU A 323 -31.17 -9.41 10.09
C LEU A 323 -32.23 -8.36 9.69
N PRO A 324 -31.83 -7.11 9.41
CA PRO A 324 -32.71 -6.09 8.82
C PRO A 324 -33.37 -6.51 7.50
N PRO A 325 -34.63 -6.12 7.24
CA PRO A 325 -35.36 -6.53 6.04
C PRO A 325 -34.75 -5.97 4.74
N ARG A 326 -34.01 -4.85 4.83
CA ARG A 326 -33.30 -4.22 3.72
C ARG A 326 -31.81 -4.20 4.06
N LEU A 327 -31.07 -5.20 3.58
CA LEU A 327 -29.61 -5.23 3.76
C LEU A 327 -28.95 -4.43 2.64
N LEU A 328 -28.27 -3.34 3.00
CA LEU A 328 -27.39 -2.66 2.06
C LEU A 328 -26.09 -3.47 1.88
N SER A 329 -25.56 -3.99 2.99
CA SER A 329 -24.48 -4.96 2.99
C SER A 329 -24.58 -5.93 4.18
N LEU A 330 -24.04 -7.13 3.99
CA LEU A 330 -23.83 -8.15 5.01
C LEU A 330 -22.49 -8.82 4.72
N THR A 331 -21.64 -8.95 5.73
CA THR A 331 -20.48 -9.85 5.73
C THR A 331 -20.60 -10.75 6.94
N ALA A 332 -20.67 -12.06 6.70
CA ALA A 332 -20.71 -13.08 7.73
C ALA A 332 -19.53 -14.04 7.56
N MET A 333 -18.94 -14.45 8.68
CA MET A 333 -17.80 -15.36 8.70
C MET A 333 -17.90 -16.31 9.88
N SER A 334 -17.45 -17.55 9.69
CA SER A 334 -17.24 -18.45 10.81
C SER A 334 -16.03 -18.02 11.60
N PHE A 335 -16.15 -18.08 12.93
CA PHE A 335 -15.12 -17.69 13.85
C PHE A 335 -15.10 -18.62 15.07
N ASP A 336 -13.90 -19.07 15.43
CA ASP A 336 -13.61 -19.75 16.69
C ASP A 336 -12.50 -18.97 17.40
N GLY A 337 -12.86 -18.22 18.43
CA GLY A 337 -11.93 -17.32 19.11
C GLY A 337 -10.80 -18.05 19.83
N ALA A 338 -11.08 -19.19 20.46
CA ALA A 338 -10.06 -19.99 21.14
C ALA A 338 -9.06 -20.58 20.14
N LYS A 339 -9.56 -21.19 19.05
CA LYS A 339 -8.70 -21.74 17.99
C LYS A 339 -7.85 -20.64 17.34
N THR A 340 -8.42 -19.46 17.10
CA THR A 340 -7.71 -18.32 16.53
C THR A 340 -6.58 -17.86 17.45
N TYR A 341 -6.86 -17.72 18.75
CA TYR A 341 -5.85 -17.39 19.75
C TYR A 341 -4.71 -18.42 19.79
N ASP A 342 -5.05 -19.71 19.88
CA ASP A 342 -4.07 -20.80 19.93
C ASP A 342 -3.18 -20.81 18.67
N THR A 343 -3.77 -20.51 17.52
CA THR A 343 -3.06 -20.40 16.25
C THR A 343 -2.07 -19.24 16.26
N ILE A 344 -2.49 -18.04 16.68
CA ILE A 344 -1.63 -16.86 16.76
C ILE A 344 -0.49 -17.11 17.75
N MET A 345 -0.79 -17.61 18.95
CA MET A 345 0.23 -17.91 19.95
C MET A 345 1.21 -19.00 19.48
N GLY A 346 0.72 -20.00 18.75
CA GLY A 346 1.56 -21.02 18.11
C GLY A 346 2.50 -20.43 17.06
N ILE A 347 2.04 -19.50 16.23
CA ILE A 347 2.89 -18.79 15.26
C ILE A 347 3.94 -17.96 15.98
N VAL A 348 3.56 -17.15 16.97
CA VAL A 348 4.50 -16.33 17.74
C VAL A 348 5.59 -17.22 18.34
N LYS A 349 5.20 -18.32 19.00
CA LYS A 349 6.14 -19.31 19.55
C LYS A 349 7.11 -19.86 18.50
N ASN A 350 6.61 -20.25 17.34
CA ASN A 350 7.43 -20.84 16.31
C ASN A 350 8.39 -19.82 15.70
N VAL A 351 7.95 -18.57 15.52
CA VAL A 351 8.76 -17.48 14.95
C VAL A 351 9.83 -17.03 15.92
N THR A 352 9.52 -16.84 17.21
CA THR A 352 10.53 -16.48 18.22
C THR A 352 11.59 -17.56 18.37
N ALA A 353 11.18 -18.85 18.33
CA ALA A 353 12.10 -19.98 18.38
C ALA A 353 13.11 -20.04 17.20
N LEU A 354 12.90 -19.27 16.13
CA LEU A 354 13.90 -19.15 15.05
C LEU A 354 15.13 -18.36 15.50
N ASN A 355 14.97 -17.42 16.43
CA ASN A 355 16.02 -16.55 16.96
C ASN A 355 16.45 -16.99 18.36
N ASP A 356 15.57 -16.81 19.36
CA ASP A 356 15.77 -17.23 20.74
C ASP A 356 14.45 -17.78 21.32
N PRO A 357 14.40 -19.06 21.73
CA PRO A 357 13.24 -19.62 22.40
C PRO A 357 12.78 -18.84 23.65
N SER A 358 13.67 -18.14 24.37
CA SER A 358 13.29 -17.38 25.56
C SER A 358 12.45 -16.14 25.26
N ASP A 359 12.50 -15.60 24.04
CA ASP A 359 11.65 -14.46 23.63
C ASP A 359 10.16 -14.81 23.77
N PHE A 360 9.80 -16.08 23.60
CA PHE A 360 8.42 -16.53 23.83
C PHE A 360 8.02 -16.52 25.31
N ASP A 361 8.98 -16.77 26.21
CA ASP A 361 8.73 -16.74 27.65
C ASP A 361 8.43 -15.31 28.10
N ASP A 362 9.11 -14.31 27.54
CA ASP A 362 8.81 -12.89 27.80
C ASP A 362 7.42 -12.49 27.33
N VAL A 363 7.02 -12.93 26.13
CA VAL A 363 5.64 -12.72 25.62
C VAL A 363 4.62 -13.38 26.53
N ASN A 364 4.85 -14.63 26.95
CA ASN A 364 3.94 -15.33 27.86
C ASN A 364 3.88 -14.69 29.25
N GLN A 365 5.00 -14.20 29.77
CA GLN A 365 5.04 -13.50 31.06
C GLN A 365 4.27 -12.19 30.99
N GLY A 366 4.47 -11.39 29.94
CA GLY A 366 3.73 -10.15 29.70
C GLY A 366 2.23 -10.40 29.54
N LEU A 367 1.86 -11.45 28.79
CA LEU A 367 0.47 -11.86 28.65
C LEU A 367 -0.14 -12.35 29.97
N ALA A 368 0.58 -13.17 30.74
CA ALA A 368 0.13 -13.62 32.05
C ALA A 368 0.01 -12.47 33.05
N GLN A 369 0.87 -11.45 32.95
CA GLN A 369 0.73 -10.21 33.71
C GLN A 369 -0.54 -9.45 33.30
N ALA A 370 -0.76 -9.26 32.00
CA ALA A 370 -1.96 -8.63 31.49
C ALA A 370 -3.22 -9.39 31.94
N GLU A 371 -3.25 -10.73 31.89
CA GLU A 371 -4.38 -11.54 32.37
C GLU A 371 -4.60 -11.41 33.89
N ARG A 372 -3.54 -11.22 34.69
CA ARG A 372 -3.66 -10.93 36.13
C ARG A 372 -4.27 -9.55 36.37
N GLU A 373 -3.85 -8.55 35.62
CA GLU A 373 -4.38 -7.17 35.70
C GLU A 373 -5.84 -7.11 35.21
N LEU A 374 -6.16 -7.81 34.11
CA LEU A 374 -7.51 -7.96 33.58
C LEU A 374 -8.42 -8.77 34.50
N GLY A 375 -7.85 -9.67 35.31
CA GLY A 375 -8.57 -10.54 36.23
C GLY A 375 -9.37 -11.65 35.53
N PHE A 376 -9.10 -11.95 34.26
CA PHE A 376 -9.68 -13.08 33.51
C PHE A 376 -8.67 -13.59 32.46
N ARG A 377 -8.85 -14.83 32.01
CA ARG A 377 -8.03 -15.43 30.94
C ARG A 377 -8.56 -14.99 29.58
N ILE A 378 -7.74 -14.33 28.77
CA ILE A 378 -8.14 -13.80 27.46
C ILE A 378 -8.62 -14.94 26.56
N ARG A 379 -7.88 -16.05 26.53
CA ARG A 379 -8.27 -17.24 25.77
C ARG A 379 -9.57 -17.85 26.26
N ASP A 380 -9.63 -18.23 27.54
CA ASP A 380 -10.68 -19.13 28.05
C ASP A 380 -11.96 -18.41 28.46
N ASP A 381 -11.86 -17.14 28.87
CA ASP A 381 -12.99 -16.38 29.39
C ASP A 381 -13.58 -15.41 28.37
N LEU A 382 -12.77 -14.84 27.48
CA LEU A 382 -13.21 -13.90 26.46
C LEU A 382 -13.36 -14.59 25.10
N LEU A 383 -12.27 -15.12 24.53
CA LEU A 383 -12.25 -15.59 23.15
C LEU A 383 -12.96 -16.94 22.97
N ALA A 384 -12.83 -17.88 23.91
CA ALA A 384 -13.55 -19.15 23.88
C ALA A 384 -15.08 -18.99 23.97
N SER A 385 -15.54 -17.85 24.50
CA SER A 385 -16.96 -17.52 24.56
C SER A 385 -17.52 -17.06 23.18
N LEU A 386 -16.64 -16.72 22.23
CA LEU A 386 -16.98 -16.29 20.87
C LEU A 386 -16.77 -17.43 19.88
N LYS A 387 -17.85 -18.12 19.50
CA LYS A 387 -17.79 -19.27 18.58
C LYS A 387 -19.06 -19.37 17.76
N GLY A 388 -18.90 -19.54 16.45
CA GLY A 388 -19.99 -19.65 15.49
C GLY A 388 -19.86 -18.58 14.42
N VAL A 389 -20.98 -17.99 14.01
CA VAL A 389 -20.99 -16.98 12.94
C VAL A 389 -20.90 -15.57 13.52
N GLY A 390 -19.95 -14.79 13.04
CA GLY A 390 -19.88 -13.34 13.21
C GLY A 390 -20.41 -12.63 11.98
N CYS A 391 -21.28 -11.64 12.16
CA CYS A 391 -21.90 -10.85 11.10
C CYS A 391 -21.64 -9.37 11.31
N LEU A 392 -21.34 -8.65 10.24
CA LEU A 392 -21.37 -7.20 10.14
C LEU A 392 -22.39 -6.84 9.05
N TYR A 393 -23.30 -5.91 9.31
CA TYR A 393 -24.36 -5.55 8.37
C TYR A 393 -24.70 -4.07 8.43
N VAL A 394 -25.27 -3.58 7.33
CA VAL A 394 -25.78 -2.21 7.19
C VAL A 394 -27.25 -2.24 6.77
N ASP A 395 -28.13 -1.63 7.57
CA ASP A 395 -29.56 -1.49 7.28
C ASP A 395 -29.79 -0.40 6.22
N GLY A 396 -30.36 -0.76 5.06
CA GLY A 396 -30.73 0.16 3.98
C GLY A 396 -32.09 0.85 4.20
N GLY A 397 -32.75 0.64 5.33
CA GLY A 397 -34.07 1.20 5.66
C GLY A 397 -34.05 2.66 6.14
N GLY A 398 -32.91 3.16 6.63
CA GLY A 398 -32.73 4.52 7.18
C GLY A 398 -31.85 5.44 6.33
N SER A 399 -31.60 6.66 6.81
CA SER A 399 -30.49 7.48 6.30
C SER A 399 -29.19 6.67 6.41
N GLN A 400 -28.23 6.87 5.50
CA GLN A 400 -26.88 6.29 5.62
C GLN A 400 -26.12 6.92 6.80
N SER A 401 -26.64 6.74 8.01
CA SER A 401 -26.14 7.28 9.25
C SER A 401 -25.61 6.14 10.13
N PHE A 402 -24.81 6.50 11.14
CA PHE A 402 -24.16 5.53 12.02
C PHE A 402 -25.14 4.59 12.77
N ASP A 403 -26.44 4.89 12.80
CA ASP A 403 -27.49 4.05 13.38
C ASP A 403 -27.89 2.84 12.53
N ALA A 404 -27.46 2.78 11.27
CA ALA A 404 -27.71 1.64 10.38
C ALA A 404 -26.67 0.52 10.49
N ILE A 405 -25.52 0.77 11.14
CA ILE A 405 -24.39 -0.17 11.21
C ILE A 405 -24.49 -1.03 12.45
N GLY A 406 -24.63 -2.35 12.25
CA GLY A 406 -24.71 -3.33 13.32
C GLY A 406 -23.82 -4.54 13.07
N ALA A 407 -23.41 -5.19 14.15
CA ALA A 407 -22.71 -6.45 14.14
C ALA A 407 -23.35 -7.41 15.16
N ALA A 408 -23.24 -8.69 14.88
CA ALA A 408 -23.76 -9.76 15.72
C ALA A 408 -22.79 -10.93 15.70
N MET A 409 -22.39 -11.41 16.88
CA MET A 409 -21.48 -12.54 17.04
C MET A 409 -22.17 -13.64 17.83
N ALA A 410 -22.19 -14.86 17.29
CA ALA A 410 -22.66 -16.03 18.02
C ALA A 410 -21.77 -16.28 19.24
N ILE A 411 -22.38 -16.64 20.37
CA ILE A 411 -21.68 -16.87 21.63
C ILE A 411 -21.95 -18.28 22.15
N GLN A 412 -20.94 -18.87 22.79
CA GLN A 412 -21.03 -20.19 23.40
C GLN A 412 -21.32 -20.11 24.91
N ASP A 413 -20.82 -19.07 25.59
CA ASP A 413 -21.01 -18.85 27.03
C ASP A 413 -21.23 -17.35 27.32
N GLY A 414 -22.49 -16.92 27.28
CA GLY A 414 -22.86 -15.51 27.48
C GLY A 414 -22.61 -14.99 28.89
N ALA A 415 -22.71 -15.84 29.91
CA ALA A 415 -22.47 -15.45 31.30
C ALA A 415 -20.99 -15.13 31.52
N ARG A 416 -20.11 -16.00 31.02
CA ARG A 416 -18.66 -15.80 31.07
C ARG A 416 -18.25 -14.57 30.26
N LEU A 417 -18.74 -14.44 29.02
CA LEU A 417 -18.47 -13.27 28.19
C LEU A 417 -18.90 -11.96 28.87
N LYS A 418 -20.10 -11.92 29.47
CA LYS A 418 -20.60 -10.74 30.20
C LYS A 418 -19.67 -10.36 31.34
N SER A 419 -19.17 -11.34 32.11
CA SER A 419 -18.22 -11.09 33.19
C SER A 419 -16.88 -10.56 32.68
N SER A 420 -16.36 -11.08 31.57
CA SER A 420 -15.10 -10.65 30.97
C SER A 420 -15.20 -9.23 30.41
N LEU A 421 -16.27 -8.94 29.66
CA LEU A 421 -16.51 -7.62 29.08
C LEU A 421 -16.67 -6.53 30.15
N GLN A 422 -17.34 -6.83 31.27
CA GLN A 422 -17.48 -5.85 32.35
C GLN A 422 -16.11 -5.43 32.90
N LYS A 423 -15.18 -6.38 33.10
CA LYS A 423 -13.81 -6.08 33.55
C LYS A 423 -13.06 -5.22 32.53
N VAL A 424 -13.22 -5.51 31.23
CA VAL A 424 -12.63 -4.69 30.16
C VAL A 424 -13.18 -3.26 30.21
N PHE A 425 -14.48 -3.07 30.40
CA PHE A 425 -15.10 -1.74 30.48
C PHE A 425 -14.57 -0.93 31.67
N ASP A 426 -14.42 -1.58 32.83
CA ASP A 426 -13.91 -0.94 34.04
C ASP A 426 -12.46 -0.45 33.82
N ILE A 427 -11.61 -1.30 33.25
CA ILE A 427 -10.20 -0.99 32.97
C ILE A 427 -10.05 0.11 31.90
N VAL A 428 -10.81 0.05 30.81
CA VAL A 428 -10.77 1.08 29.76
C VAL A 428 -11.23 2.43 30.32
N SER A 429 -12.25 2.43 31.19
CA SER A 429 -12.73 3.67 31.83
C SER A 429 -11.66 4.27 32.73
N GLU A 430 -10.97 3.45 33.53
CA GLU A 430 -9.89 3.87 34.41
C GLU A 430 -8.68 4.38 33.63
N ALA A 431 -8.21 3.61 32.64
CA ALA A 431 -7.04 3.95 31.82
C ALA A 431 -7.24 5.22 31.01
N SER A 432 -8.46 5.49 30.54
CA SER A 432 -8.81 6.70 29.80
C SER A 432 -8.98 7.94 30.68
N ARG A 433 -8.87 7.81 32.01
CA ARG A 433 -9.10 8.90 32.99
C ARG A 433 -10.45 9.61 32.80
N GLY A 434 -11.48 8.85 32.40
CA GLY A 434 -12.84 9.35 32.19
C GLY A 434 -13.10 9.96 30.79
N GLU A 435 -12.16 9.90 29.85
CA GLU A 435 -12.42 10.26 28.45
C GLU A 435 -13.34 9.25 27.76
N VAL A 436 -13.29 7.98 28.19
CA VAL A 436 -14.21 6.92 27.81
C VAL A 436 -14.95 6.44 29.05
N THR A 437 -16.27 6.38 28.99
CA THR A 437 -17.11 5.80 30.05
C THR A 437 -18.13 4.82 29.48
N PHE A 438 -18.58 3.88 30.30
CA PHE A 438 -19.63 2.93 29.93
C PHE A 438 -20.86 3.14 30.81
N GLU A 439 -21.97 3.51 30.19
CA GLU A 439 -23.26 3.69 30.85
C GLU A 439 -24.10 2.42 30.67
N LYS A 440 -24.63 1.90 31.78
CA LYS A 440 -25.62 0.82 31.71
C LYS A 440 -27.00 1.41 31.46
N SER A 441 -27.70 0.91 30.45
CA SER A 441 -29.10 1.22 30.16
C SER A 441 -29.90 -0.07 30.08
N THR A 442 -31.19 -0.03 30.42
CA THR A 442 -32.09 -1.16 30.25
C THR A 442 -33.19 -0.79 29.26
N LYS A 443 -33.30 -1.55 28.17
CA LYS A 443 -34.34 -1.38 27.15
C LYS A 443 -34.83 -2.74 26.69
N PHE A 444 -36.13 -2.84 26.40
CA PHE A 444 -36.79 -4.08 25.94
C PHE A 444 -36.46 -5.31 26.80
N ASN A 445 -36.31 -5.14 28.12
CA ASN A 445 -35.91 -6.17 29.08
C ASN A 445 -34.49 -6.76 28.86
N ARG A 446 -33.60 -6.04 28.17
CA ARG A 446 -32.17 -6.38 28.06
C ARG A 446 -31.31 -5.28 28.68
N ASP A 447 -30.15 -5.69 29.19
CA ASP A 447 -29.07 -4.79 29.59
C ASP A 447 -28.29 -4.36 28.34
N LEU A 448 -28.13 -3.04 28.17
CA LEU A 448 -27.30 -2.42 27.15
C LEU A 448 -26.13 -1.72 27.84
N HIS A 449 -24.95 -1.81 27.24
CA HIS A 449 -23.76 -1.08 27.65
C HIS A 449 -23.45 -0.04 26.58
N VAL A 450 -23.59 1.24 26.91
CA VAL A 450 -23.39 2.38 26.00
C VAL A 450 -22.05 3.04 26.31
N MET A 451 -21.14 3.00 25.36
CA MET A 451 -19.85 3.67 25.43
C MET A 451 -20.02 5.16 25.10
N ARG A 452 -19.51 6.03 25.97
CA ARG A 452 -19.45 7.48 25.78
C ARG A 452 -18.01 7.90 25.61
N ILE A 453 -17.73 8.64 24.53
CA ILE A 453 -16.41 9.19 24.23
C ILE A 453 -16.51 10.70 24.27
N ARG A 454 -15.83 11.34 25.22
CA ARG A 454 -15.97 12.78 25.46
C ARG A 454 -15.60 13.64 24.26
N GLN A 455 -14.55 13.25 23.52
CA GLN A 455 -14.09 13.95 22.31
C GLN A 455 -14.90 13.64 21.05
N ALA A 456 -15.78 12.64 21.09
CA ALA A 456 -16.62 12.23 19.97
C ALA A 456 -18.08 12.01 20.40
N PRO A 457 -18.78 13.06 20.89
CA PRO A 457 -20.12 12.93 21.47
C PRO A 457 -21.19 12.52 20.44
N ILE A 458 -20.85 12.57 19.15
CA ILE A 458 -21.73 12.23 18.04
C ILE A 458 -21.89 10.72 17.82
N VAL A 459 -21.06 9.86 18.45
CA VAL A 459 -21.19 8.39 18.37
C VAL A 459 -21.35 7.80 19.76
N ALA A 460 -22.12 6.71 19.87
CA ALA A 460 -22.36 6.04 21.14
C ALA A 460 -22.38 4.51 20.93
N PRO A 461 -21.19 3.89 20.72
CA PRO A 461 -21.11 2.45 20.50
C PRO A 461 -21.83 1.70 21.62
N THR A 462 -22.70 0.78 21.25
CA THR A 462 -23.59 0.10 22.19
C THR A 462 -23.47 -1.40 22.01
N LEU A 463 -23.35 -2.11 23.13
CA LEU A 463 -23.25 -3.56 23.18
C LEU A 463 -24.45 -4.15 23.94
N CYS A 464 -24.92 -5.31 23.51
CA CYS A 464 -25.97 -6.06 24.19
C CYS A 464 -25.76 -7.56 23.98
N ILE A 465 -25.82 -8.34 25.06
CA ILE A 465 -25.85 -9.81 24.99
C ILE A 465 -27.30 -10.25 25.16
N ASP A 466 -27.86 -10.94 24.17
CA ASP A 466 -29.19 -11.57 24.23
C ASP A 466 -29.06 -13.04 23.85
N LYS A 467 -29.34 -13.93 24.82
CA LYS A 467 -29.27 -15.40 24.66
C LYS A 467 -27.89 -15.83 24.11
N ASP A 468 -27.87 -16.32 22.86
CA ASP A 468 -26.72 -16.89 22.19
C ASP A 468 -26.05 -15.89 21.22
N TRP A 469 -26.34 -14.59 21.35
CA TRP A 469 -25.77 -13.54 20.51
C TRP A 469 -25.22 -12.35 21.32
N LEU A 470 -24.05 -11.87 20.91
CA LEU A 470 -23.53 -10.55 21.22
C LEU A 470 -23.84 -9.60 20.06
N TYR A 471 -24.61 -8.55 20.31
CA TYR A 471 -24.88 -7.46 19.37
C TYR A 471 -24.01 -6.25 19.68
N VAL A 472 -23.45 -5.63 18.65
CA VAL A 472 -22.66 -4.40 18.72
C VAL A 472 -23.15 -3.43 17.65
N GLY A 473 -23.38 -2.17 18.00
CA GLY A 473 -23.82 -1.14 17.08
C GLY A 473 -23.05 0.15 17.32
N VAL A 474 -22.84 0.96 16.28
CA VAL A 474 -22.17 2.27 16.41
C VAL A 474 -23.04 3.26 17.20
N MET A 475 -24.35 3.03 17.20
CA MET A 475 -25.35 3.78 17.95
C MET A 475 -26.33 2.85 18.68
N PRO A 476 -26.97 3.31 19.77
CA PRO A 476 -27.97 2.53 20.49
C PRO A 476 -29.16 2.08 19.62
N GLN A 477 -29.54 2.88 18.64
CA GLN A 477 -30.68 2.63 17.75
C GLN A 477 -30.48 1.38 16.87
N ALA A 478 -29.23 1.06 16.50
CA ALA A 478 -28.91 -0.16 15.76
C ALA A 478 -29.24 -1.40 16.62
N ILE A 479 -28.89 -1.34 17.91
CA ILE A 479 -29.19 -2.39 18.90
C ILE A 479 -30.69 -2.46 19.20
N ASP A 480 -31.33 -1.31 19.43
CA ASP A 480 -32.78 -1.24 19.67
C ASP A 480 -33.55 -1.93 18.52
N SER A 481 -33.16 -1.66 17.28
CA SER A 481 -33.77 -2.26 16.10
C SER A 481 -33.51 -3.77 16.00
N ALA A 482 -32.31 -4.24 16.36
CA ALA A 482 -32.00 -5.67 16.41
C ALA A 482 -32.86 -6.40 17.47
N LEU A 483 -32.95 -5.84 18.70
CA LEU A 483 -33.73 -6.42 19.79
C LEU A 483 -35.24 -6.46 19.47
N LEU A 484 -35.78 -5.40 18.86
CA LEU A 484 -37.17 -5.38 18.42
C LEU A 484 -37.48 -6.44 17.34
N ARG A 485 -36.51 -6.79 16.49
CA ARG A 485 -36.63 -7.89 15.51
C ARG A 485 -36.63 -9.26 16.20
N LEU A 486 -35.80 -9.43 17.23
CA LEU A 486 -35.82 -10.64 18.07
C LEU A 486 -37.20 -10.85 18.69
N ASP A 487 -37.81 -9.78 19.19
CA ASP A 487 -39.17 -9.77 19.77
C ASP A 487 -40.30 -9.88 18.73
N GLY A 488 -39.99 -9.90 17.43
CA GLY A 488 -40.99 -9.98 16.36
C GLY A 488 -41.78 -8.68 16.15
N ARG A 489 -41.32 -7.56 16.71
CA ARG A 489 -41.95 -6.24 16.58
C ARG A 489 -41.51 -5.49 15.31
N LEU A 490 -40.37 -5.88 14.74
CA LEU A 490 -39.87 -5.40 13.46
C LEU A 490 -39.69 -6.57 12.47
N PRO A 491 -39.88 -6.32 11.17
CA PRO A 491 -39.65 -7.35 10.15
C PRO A 491 -38.17 -7.75 10.10
N SER A 492 -37.93 -9.01 9.77
CA SER A 492 -36.59 -9.59 9.57
C SER A 492 -36.34 -9.85 8.09
N TRP A 493 -35.06 -9.97 7.74
CA TRP A 493 -34.64 -10.30 6.39
C TRP A 493 -35.22 -11.62 5.92
N THR A 494 -35.72 -11.61 4.70
CA THR A 494 -36.13 -12.79 3.94
C THR A 494 -35.50 -12.67 2.55
N PRO A 495 -34.69 -13.65 2.10
CA PRO A 495 -34.11 -13.62 0.77
C PRO A 495 -35.19 -13.43 -0.30
N GLY A 496 -35.05 -12.40 -1.13
CA GLY A 496 -35.90 -12.20 -2.30
C GLY A 496 -35.58 -13.21 -3.43
N GLU A 497 -36.36 -13.18 -4.51
CA GLU A 497 -36.21 -14.10 -5.65
C GLU A 497 -34.79 -14.12 -6.24
N GLU A 498 -34.19 -12.94 -6.48
CA GLU A 498 -32.81 -12.81 -6.97
C GLU A 498 -31.77 -13.35 -5.98
N HIS A 499 -32.00 -13.18 -4.68
CA HIS A 499 -31.11 -13.76 -3.66
C HIS A 499 -31.19 -15.28 -3.68
N LEU A 500 -32.40 -15.83 -3.77
CA LEU A 500 -32.61 -17.28 -3.84
C LEU A 500 -32.00 -17.89 -5.10
N ALA A 501 -32.14 -17.22 -6.25
CA ALA A 501 -31.51 -17.64 -7.50
C ALA A 501 -29.97 -17.63 -7.39
N ALA A 502 -29.38 -16.56 -6.85
CA ALA A 502 -27.95 -16.47 -6.65
C ALA A 502 -27.42 -17.52 -5.67
N LEU A 503 -28.10 -17.72 -4.53
CA LEU A 503 -27.74 -18.72 -3.53
C LEU A 503 -27.93 -20.17 -4.02
N ALA A 504 -28.77 -20.41 -5.04
CA ALA A 504 -28.93 -21.73 -5.65
C ALA A 504 -27.72 -22.14 -6.51
N GLU A 505 -26.99 -21.17 -7.06
CA GLU A 505 -25.78 -21.40 -7.87
C GLU A 505 -24.50 -21.45 -7.04
N LEU A 506 -24.55 -21.04 -5.78
CA LEU A 506 -23.41 -20.97 -4.87
C LEU A 506 -23.42 -22.14 -3.86
N PRO A 507 -22.27 -22.50 -3.28
CA PRO A 507 -22.20 -23.47 -2.19
C PRO A 507 -23.13 -23.12 -1.02
N LYS A 508 -23.88 -24.11 -0.53
CA LYS A 508 -24.85 -23.95 0.58
C LYS A 508 -24.19 -23.94 1.96
N THR A 509 -23.04 -24.59 2.08
CA THR A 509 -22.22 -24.65 3.30
C THR A 509 -20.95 -23.85 3.05
N MET A 510 -20.69 -22.85 3.89
CA MET A 510 -19.66 -21.85 3.66
C MET A 510 -18.93 -21.46 4.94
N THR A 511 -17.72 -20.91 4.80
CA THR A 511 -16.94 -20.31 5.90
C THR A 511 -17.05 -18.79 5.89
N THR A 512 -17.45 -18.19 4.76
CA THR A 512 -17.78 -16.77 4.63
C THR A 512 -18.96 -16.57 3.70
N LEU A 513 -19.73 -15.51 3.93
CA LEU A 513 -20.84 -15.03 3.11
C LEU A 513 -20.76 -13.50 3.04
N SER A 514 -20.81 -12.95 1.85
CA SER A 514 -20.93 -11.52 1.61
C SER A 514 -22.13 -11.26 0.72
N ILE A 515 -22.98 -10.31 1.09
CA ILE A 515 -24.13 -9.85 0.29
C ILE A 515 -24.07 -8.33 0.21
N GLY A 516 -24.16 -7.78 -1.00
CA GLY A 516 -24.25 -6.34 -1.22
C GLY A 516 -25.43 -5.97 -2.12
N ASP A 517 -26.27 -5.03 -1.70
CA ASP A 517 -27.33 -4.47 -2.55
C ASP A 517 -26.75 -3.39 -3.48
N THR A 518 -26.14 -3.86 -4.56
CA THR A 518 -25.51 -3.02 -5.58
C THR A 518 -26.51 -2.08 -6.23
N GLN A 519 -27.76 -2.53 -6.43
CA GLN A 519 -28.80 -1.71 -7.03
C GLN A 519 -29.12 -0.48 -6.18
N THR A 520 -29.41 -0.67 -4.89
CA THR A 520 -29.70 0.46 -3.99
C THR A 520 -28.48 1.35 -3.82
N THR A 521 -27.28 0.77 -3.69
CA THR A 521 -26.01 1.50 -3.54
C THR A 521 -25.76 2.44 -4.71
N TYR A 522 -25.81 1.94 -5.94
CA TYR A 522 -25.55 2.75 -7.13
C TYR A 522 -26.65 3.77 -7.38
N ARG A 523 -27.92 3.43 -7.10
CA ARG A 523 -29.02 4.40 -7.19
C ARG A 523 -28.79 5.60 -6.28
N GLN A 524 -28.38 5.35 -5.04
CA GLN A 524 -28.10 6.41 -4.05
C GLN A 524 -26.87 7.23 -4.45
N LEU A 525 -25.78 6.57 -4.84
CA LEU A 525 -24.54 7.23 -5.29
C LEU A 525 -24.81 8.18 -6.47
N LEU A 526 -25.48 7.69 -7.51
CA LEU A 526 -25.76 8.47 -8.72
C LEU A 526 -26.79 9.57 -8.48
N SER A 527 -27.74 9.37 -7.56
CA SER A 527 -28.71 10.40 -7.17
C SER A 527 -28.04 11.54 -6.39
N ALA A 528 -26.97 11.26 -5.62
CA ALA A 528 -26.19 12.27 -4.91
C ALA A 528 -25.10 12.93 -5.79
N ALA A 529 -24.70 12.27 -6.90
CA ALA A 529 -23.57 12.71 -7.73
C ALA A 529 -23.67 14.15 -8.24
N PRO A 530 -24.83 14.66 -8.74
CA PRO A 530 -24.95 16.07 -9.16
C PRO A 530 -24.61 17.07 -8.05
N MET A 531 -25.06 16.81 -6.82
CA MET A 531 -24.77 17.66 -5.66
C MET A 531 -23.28 17.60 -5.30
N LEU A 532 -22.69 16.41 -5.27
CA LEU A 532 -21.27 16.22 -4.98
C LEU A 532 -20.39 16.90 -6.02
N ILE A 533 -20.70 16.76 -7.32
CA ILE A 533 -20.03 17.46 -8.41
C ILE A 533 -20.10 18.98 -8.21
N GLY A 534 -21.28 19.51 -7.86
CA GLY A 534 -21.46 20.93 -7.57
C GLY A 534 -20.61 21.43 -6.38
N LEU A 535 -20.57 20.65 -5.29
CA LEU A 535 -19.76 20.96 -4.11
C LEU A 535 -18.26 20.94 -4.42
N VAL A 536 -17.78 19.92 -5.14
CA VAL A 536 -16.38 19.84 -5.59
C VAL A 536 -16.04 21.03 -6.46
N ASN A 537 -16.86 21.36 -7.45
CA ASN A 537 -16.63 22.53 -8.32
C ASN A 537 -16.59 23.84 -7.54
N THR A 538 -17.47 24.01 -6.54
CA THR A 538 -17.48 25.20 -5.68
C THR A 538 -16.24 25.28 -4.80
N ALA A 539 -15.83 24.16 -4.20
CA ALA A 539 -14.63 24.09 -3.37
C ALA A 539 -13.34 24.33 -4.20
N MET A 540 -13.28 23.80 -5.43
CA MET A 540 -12.17 24.01 -6.34
C MET A 540 -12.11 25.47 -6.81
N ALA A 541 -13.25 26.08 -7.14
CA ALA A 541 -13.33 27.50 -7.52
C ALA A 541 -12.83 28.45 -6.41
N GLN A 542 -12.94 28.05 -5.13
CA GLN A 542 -12.45 28.83 -4.00
C GLN A 542 -10.94 28.63 -3.72
N ASN A 543 -10.35 27.52 -4.14
CA ASN A 543 -9.00 27.09 -3.75
C ASN A 543 -7.96 27.10 -4.89
N THR A 544 -8.32 27.43 -6.13
CA THR A 544 -7.37 27.38 -7.26
C THR A 544 -7.32 28.64 -8.13
N GLU A 545 -6.12 29.20 -8.32
CA GLU A 545 -5.77 30.11 -9.44
C GLU A 545 -5.69 29.39 -10.81
N SER A 546 -5.81 28.06 -10.81
CA SER A 546 -5.86 27.20 -11.99
C SER A 546 -7.30 26.83 -12.27
N GLY A 547 -7.88 27.28 -13.38
CA GLY A 547 -9.25 26.97 -13.82
C GLY A 547 -9.50 25.49 -14.17
N PHE A 548 -9.07 24.55 -13.32
CA PHE A 548 -9.35 23.14 -13.40
C PHE A 548 -10.80 22.90 -12.98
N GLU A 549 -11.63 22.47 -13.92
CA GLU A 549 -13.04 22.13 -13.70
C GLU A 549 -13.15 20.61 -13.50
N PHE A 550 -13.98 20.15 -12.56
CA PHE A 550 -14.24 18.72 -12.44
C PHE A 550 -14.80 18.20 -13.78
N PRO A 551 -14.22 17.13 -14.35
CA PRO A 551 -14.43 16.82 -15.77
C PRO A 551 -15.79 16.20 -16.08
N LEU A 552 -16.44 15.61 -15.08
CA LEU A 552 -17.76 15.02 -15.20
C LEU A 552 -18.82 16.05 -14.79
N LYS A 553 -19.75 16.36 -15.70
CA LYS A 553 -20.83 17.31 -15.42
C LYS A 553 -22.11 16.58 -15.04
N PRO A 554 -23.03 17.20 -14.27
CA PRO A 554 -24.30 16.58 -13.93
C PRO A 554 -25.10 16.08 -15.14
N GLU A 555 -25.09 16.81 -16.26
CA GLU A 555 -25.76 16.45 -17.50
C GLU A 555 -25.12 15.28 -18.28
N ASP A 556 -23.90 14.87 -17.92
CA ASP A 556 -23.26 13.69 -18.50
C ASP A 556 -23.71 12.39 -17.80
N LEU A 557 -24.32 12.49 -16.63
CA LEU A 557 -24.79 11.35 -15.87
C LEU A 557 -26.19 10.93 -16.36
N PRO A 558 -26.39 9.66 -16.71
CA PRO A 558 -27.73 9.16 -16.97
C PRO A 558 -28.55 9.12 -15.68
N PRO A 559 -29.89 9.02 -15.79
CA PRO A 559 -30.76 8.76 -14.65
C PRO A 559 -30.26 7.58 -13.82
N ALA A 560 -30.13 7.78 -12.50
CA ALA A 560 -29.67 6.75 -11.57
C ALA A 560 -30.49 5.45 -11.66
N GLU A 561 -31.78 5.56 -11.99
CA GLU A 561 -32.66 4.41 -12.19
C GLU A 561 -32.24 3.56 -13.38
N LEU A 562 -31.84 4.14 -14.51
CA LEU A 562 -31.40 3.39 -15.69
C LEU A 562 -30.10 2.61 -15.43
N VAL A 563 -29.18 3.18 -14.65
CA VAL A 563 -27.94 2.48 -14.26
C VAL A 563 -28.22 1.37 -13.25
N ALA A 564 -29.09 1.64 -12.27
CA ALA A 564 -29.33 0.72 -11.16
C ALA A 564 -30.32 -0.41 -11.49
N GLN A 565 -31.27 -0.20 -12.41
CA GLN A 565 -32.30 -1.17 -12.78
C GLN A 565 -31.75 -2.56 -13.16
N PRO A 566 -30.72 -2.69 -14.02
CA PRO A 566 -30.20 -4.00 -14.40
C PRO A 566 -29.40 -4.69 -13.28
N LEU A 567 -28.94 -3.94 -12.27
CA LEU A 567 -28.12 -4.45 -11.18
C LEU A 567 -28.94 -5.34 -10.23
N PHE A 568 -28.26 -6.32 -9.65
CA PHE A 568 -28.82 -7.28 -8.71
C PHE A 568 -27.87 -7.44 -7.51
N PRO A 569 -28.28 -8.11 -6.42
CA PRO A 569 -27.43 -8.29 -5.24
C PRO A 569 -26.16 -9.07 -5.57
N ASN A 570 -25.01 -8.51 -5.20
CA ASN A 570 -23.73 -9.20 -5.27
C ASN A 570 -23.66 -10.20 -4.13
N ILE A 571 -23.32 -11.47 -4.43
CA ILE A 571 -23.13 -12.50 -3.41
C ILE A 571 -21.79 -13.18 -3.61
N SER A 572 -21.01 -13.27 -2.53
CA SER A 572 -19.76 -14.02 -2.51
C SER A 572 -19.74 -15.00 -1.34
N VAL A 573 -19.21 -16.20 -1.55
CA VAL A 573 -19.05 -17.22 -0.50
C VAL A 573 -17.69 -17.87 -0.60
N SER A 574 -17.13 -18.25 0.55
CA SER A 574 -15.97 -19.15 0.58
C SER A 574 -16.30 -20.49 1.21
N THR A 575 -15.62 -21.51 0.76
CA THR A 575 -15.71 -22.88 1.24
C THR A 575 -14.32 -23.39 1.55
N VAL A 576 -14.25 -24.40 2.42
CA VAL A 576 -13.01 -25.10 2.74
C VAL A 576 -13.25 -26.60 2.59
N ASP A 577 -12.32 -27.30 1.96
CA ASP A 577 -12.28 -28.75 1.84
C ASP A 577 -10.85 -29.26 2.11
N ASP A 578 -10.58 -30.54 1.88
CA ASP A 578 -9.24 -31.12 2.10
C ASP A 578 -8.17 -30.55 1.14
N SER A 579 -8.56 -30.00 -0.01
CA SER A 579 -7.65 -29.45 -1.01
C SER A 579 -7.24 -28.01 -0.72
N GLY A 580 -8.11 -27.24 -0.07
CA GLY A 580 -7.83 -25.84 0.24
C GLY A 580 -9.07 -25.04 0.60
N SER A 581 -8.99 -23.74 0.32
CA SER A 581 -10.14 -22.83 0.36
C SER A 581 -10.52 -22.42 -1.07
N LYS A 582 -11.82 -22.34 -1.35
CA LYS A 582 -12.37 -21.84 -2.62
C LYS A 582 -13.39 -20.75 -2.39
N GLY A 583 -13.16 -19.59 -2.98
CA GLY A 583 -14.08 -18.46 -3.02
C GLY A 583 -14.83 -18.40 -4.34
N TYR A 584 -16.12 -18.07 -4.29
CA TYR A 584 -17.02 -17.89 -5.42
C TYR A 584 -17.69 -16.53 -5.29
N SER A 585 -17.72 -15.75 -6.38
CA SER A 585 -18.37 -14.45 -6.42
C SER A 585 -19.28 -14.34 -7.64
N ARG A 586 -20.54 -13.97 -7.39
CA ARG A 586 -21.54 -13.63 -8.41
C ARG A 586 -21.89 -12.15 -8.25
N THR A 587 -21.45 -11.32 -9.18
CA THR A 587 -21.62 -9.87 -9.08
C THR A 587 -22.31 -9.28 -10.32
N SER A 588 -23.06 -8.19 -10.12
CA SER A 588 -23.74 -7.47 -11.19
C SER A 588 -22.81 -6.55 -11.97
N LEU A 589 -21.76 -6.06 -11.30
CA LEU A 589 -20.69 -5.29 -11.89
C LEU A 589 -19.36 -6.03 -11.66
N PRO A 590 -18.39 -5.87 -12.55
CA PRO A 590 -17.07 -6.44 -12.37
C PRO A 590 -16.43 -5.84 -11.12
N GLY A 591 -15.87 -6.71 -10.29
CA GLY A 591 -15.18 -6.33 -9.07
C GLY A 591 -14.90 -7.59 -8.27
N LEU A 592 -13.67 -7.72 -7.78
CA LEU A 592 -13.39 -8.69 -6.73
C LEU A 592 -14.04 -8.13 -5.47
N ASP A 593 -15.07 -8.80 -4.96
CA ASP A 593 -15.54 -8.53 -3.61
C ASP A 593 -14.41 -8.89 -2.65
N LEU A 594 -13.65 -7.87 -2.24
CA LEU A 594 -12.53 -7.99 -1.31
C LEU A 594 -12.96 -8.60 0.03
N GLY A 595 -14.26 -8.63 0.34
CA GLY A 595 -14.83 -9.29 1.52
C GLY A 595 -14.76 -10.82 1.46
N SER A 596 -14.61 -11.42 0.27
CA SER A 596 -14.60 -12.88 0.10
C SER A 596 -13.25 -13.54 0.39
N SER A 597 -12.16 -12.78 0.57
CA SER A 597 -10.80 -13.32 0.53
C SER A 597 -9.94 -12.96 1.74
N ALA A 598 -10.47 -13.10 2.96
CA ALA A 598 -9.66 -13.02 4.19
C ALA A 598 -8.40 -13.93 4.14
N ALA A 599 -8.42 -15.00 3.33
CA ALA A 599 -7.26 -15.86 3.02
C ALA A 599 -6.19 -15.18 2.13
N VAL A 600 -6.59 -14.37 1.13
CA VAL A 600 -5.66 -13.69 0.20
C VAL A 600 -4.99 -12.49 0.87
N THR A 601 -5.65 -11.80 1.80
CA THR A 601 -5.02 -10.73 2.57
C THR A 601 -3.97 -11.28 3.55
N ALA A 602 -4.25 -12.41 4.23
CA ALA A 602 -3.31 -13.02 5.17
C ALA A 602 -2.09 -13.66 4.47
N VAL A 603 -2.30 -14.32 3.33
CA VAL A 603 -1.23 -14.96 2.54
C VAL A 603 -0.49 -13.95 1.64
N GLY A 604 -1.20 -12.98 1.06
CA GLY A 604 -0.61 -11.91 0.24
C GLY A 604 0.29 -10.98 1.05
N VAL A 605 -0.06 -10.67 2.31
CA VAL A 605 0.82 -9.94 3.23
C VAL A 605 2.04 -10.79 3.62
N ALA A 606 1.89 -12.11 3.77
CA ALA A 606 2.99 -13.01 4.16
C ALA A 606 3.99 -13.32 3.02
N LEU A 607 3.52 -13.50 1.77
CA LEU A 607 4.36 -13.83 0.62
C LEU A 607 5.06 -12.61 -0.01
N LEU A 608 4.52 -11.40 0.17
CA LEU A 608 5.11 -10.19 -0.37
C LEU A 608 6.14 -9.53 0.58
N LEU A 609 6.20 -9.93 1.85
CA LEU A 609 7.09 -9.30 2.83
C LEU A 609 8.59 -9.30 2.44
N PRO A 610 9.19 -10.35 1.85
CA PRO A 610 10.62 -10.32 1.51
C PRO A 610 10.94 -9.43 0.28
N ALA A 611 10.13 -9.51 -0.79
CA ALA A 611 10.34 -8.76 -2.02
C ALA A 611 9.90 -7.29 -1.92
N VAL A 612 8.89 -7.00 -1.10
CA VAL A 612 8.45 -5.63 -0.77
C VAL A 612 9.43 -4.95 0.19
N GLN A 613 10.27 -5.68 0.93
CA GLN A 613 11.28 -5.05 1.79
C GLN A 613 12.37 -4.36 0.97
N GLN A 614 12.90 -4.96 -0.10
CA GLN A 614 13.87 -4.29 -0.98
C GLN A 614 13.25 -3.05 -1.68
N ALA A 615 12.01 -3.15 -2.15
CA ALA A 615 11.29 -2.03 -2.76
C ALA A 615 10.90 -0.92 -1.75
N ARG A 616 10.55 -1.27 -0.50
CA ARG A 616 10.32 -0.30 0.58
C ARG A 616 11.61 0.36 1.02
N GLU A 617 12.71 -0.35 1.11
CA GLU A 617 14.02 0.25 1.40
C GLU A 617 14.46 1.19 0.29
N ALA A 618 14.24 0.84 -0.98
CA ALA A 618 14.45 1.75 -2.11
C ALA A 618 13.53 2.97 -2.06
N ALA A 619 12.23 2.80 -1.78
CA ALA A 619 11.27 3.89 -1.67
C ALA A 619 11.56 4.81 -0.47
N ARG A 620 11.98 4.24 0.67
CA ARG A 620 12.35 5.02 1.85
C ARG A 620 13.68 5.77 1.68
N ARG A 621 14.66 5.18 0.99
CA ARG A 621 15.87 5.89 0.53
C ARG A 621 15.53 7.03 -0.44
N ALA A 622 14.63 6.78 -1.39
CA ALA A 622 14.17 7.80 -2.33
C ALA A 622 13.45 8.97 -1.60
N GLN A 623 12.68 8.66 -0.55
CA GLN A 623 12.00 9.67 0.25
C GLN A 623 12.98 10.48 1.14
N SER A 624 14.00 9.86 1.74
CA SER A 624 15.06 10.60 2.44
C SER A 624 15.85 11.52 1.49
N ASN A 625 16.21 11.01 0.30
CA ASN A 625 16.85 11.79 -0.75
C ASN A 625 15.98 13.01 -1.16
N ASN A 626 14.67 12.82 -1.22
CA ASN A 626 13.73 13.90 -1.50
C ASN A 626 13.64 14.92 -0.35
N ASN A 627 13.69 14.49 0.92
CA ASN A 627 13.76 15.40 2.06
C ASN A 627 15.03 16.27 2.04
N LEU A 628 16.21 15.67 1.80
CA LEU A 628 17.47 16.41 1.63
C LEU A 628 17.41 17.39 0.45
N LYS A 629 16.77 17.02 -0.67
CA LYS A 629 16.52 17.94 -1.80
C LYS A 629 15.60 19.10 -1.41
N GLN A 630 14.57 18.87 -0.60
CA GLN A 630 13.69 19.94 -0.11
C GLN A 630 14.44 20.87 0.85
N ILE A 631 15.28 20.32 1.74
CA ILE A 631 16.15 21.09 2.63
C ILE A 631 17.14 21.93 1.81
N GLY A 632 17.80 21.33 0.80
CA GLY A 632 18.70 22.03 -0.11
C GLY A 632 18.01 23.15 -0.87
N LEU A 633 16.83 22.90 -1.43
CA LEU A 633 16.04 23.93 -2.10
C LEU A 633 15.69 25.08 -1.15
N ALA A 634 15.33 24.78 0.10
CA ALA A 634 15.04 25.79 1.11
C ALA A 634 16.28 26.62 1.48
N LEU A 635 17.44 25.98 1.62
CA LEU A 635 18.73 26.64 1.87
C LEU A 635 19.15 27.55 0.70
N HIS A 636 18.95 27.11 -0.55
CA HIS A 636 19.20 27.94 -1.73
C HIS A 636 18.21 29.10 -1.85
N ASN A 637 16.92 28.91 -1.57
CA ASN A 637 15.95 30.01 -1.55
C ASN A 637 16.27 31.05 -0.46
N TYR A 638 16.76 30.60 0.70
CA TYR A 638 17.28 31.49 1.74
C TYR A 638 18.49 32.27 1.21
N HIS A 639 19.47 31.58 0.62
CA HIS A 639 20.65 32.21 0.04
C HIS A 639 20.28 33.24 -1.05
N ASP A 640 19.34 32.93 -1.94
CA ASP A 640 18.88 33.84 -2.98
C ASP A 640 18.24 35.11 -2.41
N THR A 641 17.60 35.00 -1.24
CA THR A 641 16.99 36.13 -0.54
C THR A 641 18.01 36.99 0.21
N PHE A 642 18.98 36.37 0.90
CA PHE A 642 19.86 37.06 1.85
C PHE A 642 21.31 37.21 1.36
N GLY A 643 21.71 36.54 0.28
CA GLY A 643 23.06 36.53 -0.28
C GLY A 643 24.08 35.72 0.53
N PHE A 644 23.61 34.91 1.48
CA PHE A 644 24.38 33.99 2.31
C PHE A 644 23.46 32.88 2.85
N PHE A 645 24.03 31.72 3.16
CA PHE A 645 23.32 30.63 3.84
C PHE A 645 23.15 30.94 5.33
N PRO A 646 22.12 30.38 6.01
CA PRO A 646 21.93 30.63 7.44
C PRO A 646 23.14 30.15 8.26
N ALA A 647 23.46 30.88 9.32
CA ALA A 647 24.40 30.39 10.33
C ALA A 647 23.78 29.20 11.08
N GLY A 648 24.63 28.37 11.69
CA GLY A 648 24.24 27.18 12.44
C GLY A 648 23.32 27.46 13.62
N THR A 649 23.39 28.67 14.19
CA THR A 649 22.46 29.18 15.19
C THR A 649 21.97 30.57 14.80
N VAL A 650 20.74 30.91 15.21
CA VAL A 650 20.22 32.28 15.13
C VAL A 650 21.00 33.13 16.14
N ALA A 651 21.62 34.21 15.65
CA ALA A 651 22.46 35.06 16.48
C ALA A 651 21.67 35.67 17.66
N ASN A 652 22.12 35.38 18.87
CA ASN A 652 21.63 35.98 20.10
C ASN A 652 22.81 36.13 21.06
N ALA A 653 23.14 37.36 21.46
CA ALA A 653 24.30 37.63 22.30
C ALA A 653 24.08 37.23 23.77
N ASP A 654 22.83 37.06 24.18
CA ASP A 654 22.43 36.79 25.57
C ASP A 654 22.27 35.29 25.87
N LEU A 655 22.47 34.43 24.87
CA LEU A 655 22.28 32.98 24.96
C LEU A 655 23.52 32.24 24.46
N GLU A 656 23.84 31.09 25.06
CA GLU A 656 24.84 30.17 24.53
C GLU A 656 24.33 29.47 23.26
N PRO A 657 25.19 28.96 22.36
CA PRO A 657 24.78 28.33 21.10
C PRO A 657 23.70 27.25 21.24
N GLU A 658 23.75 26.45 22.30
CA GLU A 658 22.81 25.36 22.62
C GLU A 658 21.45 25.86 23.10
N GLU A 659 21.36 27.11 23.55
CA GLU A 659 20.11 27.75 23.97
C GLU A 659 19.46 28.52 22.81
N ARG A 660 20.17 28.71 21.70
CA ARG A 660 19.67 29.44 20.53
C ARG A 660 18.81 28.57 19.63
N LEU A 661 18.05 29.21 18.75
CA LEU A 661 17.37 28.52 17.65
C LEU A 661 18.38 28.04 16.59
N SER A 662 18.15 26.86 16.03
CA SER A 662 18.98 26.27 14.97
C SER A 662 18.84 26.96 13.61
N TRP A 663 19.74 26.64 12.68
CA TRP A 663 19.61 27.01 11.27
C TRP A 663 18.30 26.50 10.63
N MET A 664 17.74 25.39 11.13
CA MET A 664 16.50 24.80 10.62
C MET A 664 15.28 25.69 10.87
N TYR A 665 15.30 26.51 11.93
CA TYR A 665 14.28 27.55 12.14
C TYR A 665 14.30 28.58 10.99
N SER A 666 15.49 29.00 10.56
CA SER A 666 15.66 30.05 9.55
C SER A 666 15.09 29.68 8.17
N ILE A 667 14.99 28.38 7.87
CA ILE A 667 14.50 27.89 6.57
C ILE A 667 13.01 27.50 6.56
N LEU A 668 12.33 27.53 7.70
CA LEU A 668 10.90 27.17 7.80
C LEU A 668 9.99 27.87 6.78
N PRO A 669 10.15 29.18 6.49
CA PRO A 669 9.33 29.85 5.47
C PRO A 669 9.46 29.24 4.07
N TYR A 670 10.62 28.64 3.77
CA TYR A 670 10.92 28.00 2.49
C TYR A 670 10.57 26.51 2.44
N LEU A 671 10.01 25.98 3.53
CA LEU A 671 9.49 24.62 3.67
C LEU A 671 7.96 24.58 3.84
N ASP A 672 7.26 25.63 3.42
CA ASP A 672 5.81 25.81 3.64
C ASP A 672 5.41 25.80 5.14
N GLN A 673 6.34 26.14 6.06
CA GLN A 673 6.13 26.23 7.51
C GLN A 673 6.11 27.68 8.04
N ALA A 674 5.69 28.65 7.22
CA ALA A 674 5.60 30.06 7.62
C ALA A 674 4.75 30.33 8.88
N PRO A 675 3.61 29.64 9.13
CA PRO A 675 2.86 29.81 10.38
C PRO A 675 3.67 29.41 11.62
N LEU A 676 4.48 28.36 11.53
CA LEU A 676 5.33 27.90 12.62
C LEU A 676 6.48 28.88 12.87
N PHE A 677 7.11 29.38 11.80
CA PHE A 677 8.13 30.42 11.87
C PHE A 677 7.64 31.67 12.62
N ASN A 678 6.44 32.16 12.29
CA ASN A 678 5.87 33.37 12.89
C ASN A 678 5.48 33.20 14.36
N ASN A 679 5.25 31.97 14.83
CA ASN A 679 4.84 31.68 16.20
C ASN A 679 6.02 31.48 17.15
N ILE A 680 7.24 31.33 16.64
CA ILE A 680 8.45 31.16 17.44
C ILE A 680 9.07 32.53 17.71
N ARG A 681 9.38 32.81 18.97
CA ARG A 681 10.04 34.02 19.43
C ARG A 681 11.54 33.87 19.29
N SER A 682 12.10 34.43 18.20
CA SER A 682 13.52 34.28 17.85
C SER A 682 14.54 34.92 18.78
N LYS A 683 14.08 35.73 19.75
CA LYS A 683 14.93 36.39 20.76
C LYS A 683 14.97 35.65 22.09
N GLU A 684 14.17 34.61 22.26
CA GLU A 684 14.15 33.77 23.47
C GLU A 684 14.87 32.43 23.18
N SER A 685 15.17 31.68 24.25
CA SER A 685 15.70 30.32 24.12
C SER A 685 14.77 29.43 23.28
N TRP A 686 15.33 28.48 22.53
CA TRP A 686 14.54 27.58 21.69
C TRP A 686 13.48 26.82 22.50
N ASP A 687 13.78 26.48 23.75
CA ASP A 687 12.94 25.73 24.68
C ASP A 687 12.12 26.60 25.65
N SER A 688 12.09 27.92 25.44
CA SER A 688 11.34 28.84 26.32
C SER A 688 9.87 28.42 26.45
N ALA A 689 9.21 28.80 27.55
CA ALA A 689 7.80 28.50 27.74
C ALA A 689 6.91 29.03 26.60
N ALA A 690 7.32 30.12 25.93
CA ALA A 690 6.61 30.67 24.79
C ALA A 690 6.86 29.86 23.49
N ASN A 691 8.05 29.30 23.32
CA ASN A 691 8.43 28.53 22.13
C ASN A 691 8.05 27.05 22.21
N THR A 692 7.93 26.51 23.42
CA THR A 692 7.59 25.12 23.75
C THR A 692 6.47 24.52 22.88
N PRO A 693 5.26 25.12 22.78
CA PRO A 693 4.18 24.53 21.98
C PRO A 693 4.49 24.44 20.48
N SER A 694 5.34 25.34 19.97
CA SER A 694 5.74 25.38 18.57
C SER A 694 6.80 24.32 18.25
N ILE A 695 7.77 24.11 19.14
CA ILE A 695 8.88 23.16 18.92
C ILE A 695 8.50 21.69 19.16
N GLU A 696 7.38 21.41 19.83
CA GLU A 696 6.78 20.07 19.95
C GLU A 696 6.20 19.56 18.60
N ARG A 697 5.97 20.46 17.64
CA ARG A 697 5.40 20.10 16.34
C ARG A 697 6.42 19.34 15.49
N LEU A 698 5.97 18.21 14.95
CA LEU A 698 6.75 17.40 14.00
C LEU A 698 6.77 18.06 12.61
N ILE A 699 7.96 18.13 12.02
CA ILE A 699 8.16 18.61 10.64
C ILE A 699 8.56 17.40 9.80
N PRO A 700 7.67 16.87 8.93
CA PRO A 700 7.94 15.65 8.18
C PRO A 700 9.23 15.68 7.35
N THR A 701 9.61 16.84 6.81
CA THR A 701 10.84 17.02 6.02
C THR A 701 12.11 16.88 6.87
N TYR A 702 12.05 17.06 8.19
CA TYR A 702 13.17 16.83 9.10
C TYR A 702 13.24 15.39 9.63
N LEU A 703 12.25 14.56 9.30
CA LEU A 703 12.18 13.19 9.78
C LEU A 703 12.58 12.20 8.69
N HIS A 704 13.42 11.23 9.05
CA HIS A 704 13.80 10.16 8.14
C HIS A 704 12.70 9.07 8.09
N PRO A 705 12.20 8.66 6.91
CA PRO A 705 11.06 7.74 6.76
C PRO A 705 11.29 6.31 7.28
N SER A 706 12.55 5.88 7.39
CA SER A 706 12.94 4.58 7.96
C SER A 706 13.50 4.65 9.38
N SER A 707 13.48 5.82 10.04
CA SER A 707 14.10 5.92 11.36
C SER A 707 13.37 5.02 12.36
N PRO A 708 14.07 4.10 13.05
CA PRO A 708 13.50 3.39 14.19
C PRO A 708 13.42 4.29 15.44
N GLU A 709 13.95 5.52 15.36
CA GLU A 709 13.99 6.45 16.48
C GLU A 709 12.63 7.12 16.75
N PRO A 710 12.38 7.53 18.00
CA PRO A 710 11.25 8.38 18.33
C PRO A 710 11.26 9.65 17.47
N THR A 711 10.10 10.02 16.91
CA THR A 711 9.94 11.30 16.20
C THR A 711 10.04 12.51 17.13
N THR A 712 10.18 12.27 18.43
CA THR A 712 10.30 13.28 19.48
C THR A 712 11.46 12.96 20.42
N HIS A 713 12.21 13.97 20.84
CA HIS A 713 13.22 13.88 21.90
C HIS A 713 12.70 14.65 23.11
N GLU A 714 12.46 13.95 24.24
CA GLU A 714 11.91 14.56 25.46
C GLU A 714 10.61 15.36 25.23
N GLY A 715 9.75 14.86 24.33
CA GLY A 715 8.49 15.53 23.93
C GLY A 715 8.65 16.63 22.89
N ARG A 716 9.87 17.03 22.52
CA ARG A 716 10.16 18.02 21.45
C ARG A 716 10.24 17.35 20.09
N GLY A 717 9.85 18.02 19.01
CA GLY A 717 9.99 17.47 17.66
C GLY A 717 11.46 17.26 17.30
N ALA A 718 11.81 16.08 16.78
CA ALA A 718 13.20 15.74 16.47
C ALA A 718 13.58 16.00 15.00
N THR A 719 14.89 15.97 14.71
CA THR A 719 15.45 15.93 13.35
C THR A 719 16.34 14.70 13.18
N HIS A 720 16.35 14.14 11.96
CA HIS A 720 17.23 13.06 11.53
C HIS A 720 18.28 13.52 10.49
N TYR A 721 18.42 14.83 10.34
CA TYR A 721 19.39 15.48 9.45
C TYR A 721 20.20 16.47 10.26
N VAL A 722 21.50 16.57 9.97
CA VAL A 722 22.45 17.43 10.68
C VAL A 722 23.33 18.17 9.70
N GLY A 723 23.62 19.45 9.99
CA GLY A 723 24.56 20.24 9.21
C GLY A 723 26.01 19.91 9.56
N LEU A 724 26.94 19.97 8.61
CA LEU A 724 28.36 19.73 8.90
C LEU A 724 29.08 21.03 9.28
N ALA A 725 29.83 20.96 10.39
CA ALA A 725 30.42 22.13 11.04
C ALA A 725 31.96 22.19 10.97
N GLY A 726 32.60 21.28 10.22
CA GLY A 726 34.05 21.32 9.99
C GLY A 726 34.78 20.18 10.67
N ILE A 727 36.09 20.30 10.82
CA ILE A 727 36.96 19.29 11.42
C ILE A 727 37.45 19.82 12.77
N GLY A 728 37.39 18.97 13.80
CA GLY A 728 37.80 19.30 15.17
C GLY A 728 36.67 19.91 16.01
N GLU A 729 36.81 19.85 17.34
CA GLU A 729 35.82 20.37 18.29
C GLU A 729 35.55 21.88 18.10
N ASP A 730 36.54 22.63 17.62
CA ASP A 730 36.48 24.06 17.34
C ASP A 730 35.85 24.39 15.99
N GLY A 731 35.59 23.39 15.13
CA GLY A 731 34.99 23.52 13.80
C GLY A 731 33.82 24.52 13.71
N PRO A 732 32.79 24.42 14.58
CA PRO A 732 31.64 25.32 14.58
C PRO A 732 31.95 26.80 14.88
N THR A 733 33.19 27.12 15.28
CA THR A 733 33.64 28.48 15.65
C THR A 733 34.69 29.06 14.71
N LEU A 734 35.23 28.25 13.80
CA LEU A 734 36.28 28.66 12.86
C LEU A 734 35.83 29.80 11.93
N ALA A 735 36.78 30.62 11.48
CA ALA A 735 36.54 31.59 10.42
C ALA A 735 36.45 30.88 9.05
N ALA A 736 35.77 31.48 8.07
CA ALA A 736 35.60 30.87 6.75
C ALA A 736 36.93 30.65 5.99
N THR A 737 38.00 31.34 6.40
CA THR A 737 39.34 31.23 5.83
C THR A 737 40.17 30.10 6.45
N ASP A 738 39.70 29.50 7.55
CA ASP A 738 40.41 28.42 8.22
C ASP A 738 40.21 27.10 7.47
N LYS A 739 41.26 26.29 7.40
CA LYS A 739 41.24 25.04 6.61
C LYS A 739 40.28 23.99 7.16
N GLY A 740 40.06 23.98 8.47
CA GLY A 740 39.10 23.06 9.11
C GLY A 740 37.65 23.54 9.09
N ALA A 741 37.36 24.69 8.49
CA ALA A 741 36.02 25.27 8.50
C ALA A 741 35.04 24.42 7.68
N GLY A 742 33.93 24.02 8.30
CA GLY A 742 32.83 23.34 7.60
C GLY A 742 31.80 24.30 7.03
N PHE A 743 30.70 23.75 6.52
CA PHE A 743 29.65 24.56 5.91
C PHE A 743 28.91 25.44 6.92
N PHE A 744 28.49 24.87 8.04
CA PHE A 744 27.82 25.58 9.14
C PHE A 744 28.80 25.97 10.24
N ALA A 745 28.46 27.04 10.97
CA ALA A 745 29.15 27.50 12.16
C ALA A 745 28.19 28.34 13.01
N TYR A 746 28.40 28.43 14.33
CA TYR A 746 27.42 29.02 15.26
C TYR A 746 27.02 30.45 14.87
N ASN A 747 28.00 31.31 14.60
CA ASN A 747 27.79 32.74 14.36
C ASN A 747 28.18 33.20 12.95
N ARG A 748 28.56 32.27 12.07
CA ARG A 748 29.12 32.58 10.75
C ARG A 748 28.17 32.10 9.67
N ALA A 749 27.71 33.05 8.86
CA ALA A 749 26.99 32.77 7.63
C ALA A 749 27.99 32.48 6.49
N THR A 750 27.75 31.40 5.74
CA THR A 750 28.60 30.98 4.63
C THR A 750 28.06 31.53 3.32
N ARG A 751 28.92 32.11 2.48
CA ARG A 751 28.58 32.55 1.11
C ARG A 751 29.13 31.56 0.10
N ILE A 752 28.48 31.41 -1.05
CA ILE A 752 28.99 30.56 -2.14
C ILE A 752 30.44 30.91 -2.51
N ALA A 753 30.79 32.20 -2.53
CA ALA A 753 32.14 32.66 -2.84
C ALA A 753 33.23 32.24 -1.83
N GLN A 754 32.83 31.78 -0.64
CA GLN A 754 33.75 31.28 0.41
C GLN A 754 33.96 29.77 0.33
N ILE A 755 33.24 29.07 -0.54
CA ILE A 755 33.36 27.62 -0.76
C ILE A 755 34.40 27.40 -1.87
N THR A 756 35.67 27.60 -1.54
CA THR A 756 36.78 27.51 -2.50
C THR A 756 37.10 26.08 -2.92
N ASP A 757 36.70 25.09 -2.12
CA ASP A 757 36.85 23.65 -2.44
C ASP A 757 35.81 23.18 -3.49
N GLY A 758 34.85 24.04 -3.82
CA GLY A 758 33.84 23.83 -4.86
C GLY A 758 32.52 23.32 -4.30
N THR A 759 31.41 23.92 -4.75
CA THR A 759 30.07 23.60 -4.23
C THR A 759 29.65 22.15 -4.47
N SER A 760 30.15 21.51 -5.52
CA SER A 760 29.87 20.09 -5.83
C SER A 760 30.69 19.10 -4.99
N ASN A 761 31.63 19.60 -4.19
CA ASN A 761 32.57 18.82 -3.39
C ASN A 761 32.47 19.11 -1.89
N THR A 762 31.59 20.03 -1.47
CA THR A 762 31.38 20.37 -0.07
C THR A 762 30.01 19.89 0.38
N VAL A 763 29.97 19.08 1.44
CA VAL A 763 28.75 18.59 2.08
C VAL A 763 28.20 19.66 3.04
N MET A 764 26.91 19.95 2.89
CA MET A 764 26.16 20.85 3.78
C MET A 764 25.48 20.09 4.91
N VAL A 765 24.71 19.06 4.56
CA VAL A 765 23.79 18.35 5.46
C VAL A 765 23.91 16.86 5.23
N ALA A 766 23.93 16.07 6.29
CA ALA A 766 23.96 14.62 6.27
C ALA A 766 22.83 14.02 7.10
N GLU A 767 22.51 12.74 6.86
CA GLU A 767 21.69 11.94 7.78
C GLU A 767 22.39 11.76 9.14
N SER A 768 21.61 11.64 10.23
CA SER A 768 22.14 11.40 11.59
C SER A 768 21.87 9.97 12.08
N ASP A 769 22.86 9.34 12.71
CA ASP A 769 22.85 7.95 13.16
C ASP A 769 22.32 7.83 14.60
N GLY A 770 21.04 7.46 14.77
CA GLY A 770 20.54 7.01 16.07
C GLY A 770 20.63 8.03 17.20
N GLN A 771 20.83 9.32 16.87
CA GLN A 771 20.95 10.43 17.80
C GLN A 771 20.05 11.59 17.36
N ALA A 772 18.77 11.30 17.12
CA ALA A 772 17.80 12.34 16.83
C ALA A 772 17.66 13.32 18.02
N ARG A 773 17.83 14.60 17.73
CA ARG A 773 17.76 15.70 18.70
C ARG A 773 16.70 16.72 18.28
N PRO A 774 16.24 17.61 19.17
CA PRO A 774 15.25 18.63 18.83
C PRO A 774 15.67 19.46 17.61
N TRP A 775 14.80 19.57 16.60
CA TRP A 775 15.13 20.31 15.36
C TRP A 775 15.36 21.80 15.60
N ALA A 776 14.77 22.36 16.67
CA ALA A 776 14.84 23.77 17.01
C ALA A 776 16.09 24.14 17.82
N GLU A 777 16.75 23.17 18.46
CA GLU A 777 17.91 23.37 19.31
C GLU A 777 19.16 23.69 18.47
N GLY A 778 19.76 24.86 18.75
CA GLY A 778 21.05 25.24 18.19
C GLY A 778 22.17 24.36 18.74
N GLY A 779 23.37 24.48 18.17
CA GLY A 779 24.50 23.71 18.68
C GLY A 779 24.59 22.27 18.14
N PRO A 780 25.18 21.33 18.92
CA PRO A 780 25.46 19.94 18.51
C PRO A 780 24.23 19.13 18.09
N SER A 781 23.03 19.57 18.47
CA SER A 781 21.77 18.94 18.10
C SER A 781 21.46 19.02 16.61
N THR A 782 21.90 20.08 15.93
CA THR A 782 21.56 20.35 14.52
C THR A 782 22.75 20.62 13.61
N ILE A 783 23.94 20.84 14.18
CA ILE A 783 25.21 20.88 13.43
C ILE A 783 26.29 20.08 14.15
N ARG A 784 27.17 19.38 13.41
CA ARG A 784 28.19 18.50 13.99
C ARG A 784 29.54 18.64 13.28
N PRO A 785 30.65 18.83 14.00
CA PRO A 785 31.98 18.69 13.43
C PRO A 785 32.41 17.22 13.35
N LEU A 786 33.44 16.96 12.54
CA LEU A 786 34.16 15.70 12.51
C LEU A 786 35.25 15.72 13.57
N THR A 787 35.04 15.01 14.68
CA THR A 787 35.98 14.97 15.81
C THR A 787 36.63 13.60 15.96
N GLN A 788 35.90 12.53 15.66
CA GLN A 788 36.36 11.17 15.92
C GLN A 788 35.98 10.19 14.81
N GLN A 789 36.99 9.45 14.31
CA GLN A 789 36.77 8.37 13.36
C GLN A 789 36.20 7.11 14.05
N PRO A 790 35.38 6.30 13.35
CA PRO A 790 34.87 6.51 11.99
C PRO A 790 33.88 7.68 11.93
N TYR A 791 33.90 8.47 10.85
CA TYR A 791 33.05 9.68 10.74
C TYR A 791 31.60 9.37 10.34
N ILE A 792 31.38 8.26 9.62
CA ILE A 792 30.04 7.75 9.29
C ILE A 792 29.73 6.59 10.23
N ASN A 793 28.53 6.58 10.81
CA ASN A 793 28.07 5.59 11.79
C ASN A 793 29.00 5.49 13.03
N GLY A 794 29.58 6.63 13.41
CA GLY A 794 30.52 6.71 14.52
C GLY A 794 30.14 7.73 15.59
N PRO A 795 31.08 8.11 16.47
CA PRO A 795 30.78 8.84 17.70
C PRO A 795 30.12 10.21 17.50
N ASP A 796 30.43 10.88 16.39
CA ASP A 796 29.83 12.16 16.00
C ASP A 796 28.35 12.01 15.55
N GLY A 797 27.85 10.78 15.43
CA GLY A 797 26.47 10.46 15.09
C GLY A 797 26.04 10.94 13.71
N ILE A 798 26.97 11.15 12.78
CA ILE A 798 26.71 11.40 11.37
C ILE A 798 26.56 10.01 10.71
N GLY A 799 25.44 9.72 10.06
CA GLY A 799 25.22 8.42 9.40
C GLY A 799 23.82 7.81 9.55
N GLY A 800 23.68 6.51 9.28
CA GLY A 800 22.97 5.61 10.18
C GLY A 800 21.46 5.35 10.05
N ILE A 801 20.83 5.62 8.91
CA ILE A 801 19.44 5.11 8.68
C ILE A 801 19.30 4.40 7.32
N SER A 802 20.28 4.56 6.44
CA SER A 802 20.43 3.82 5.17
C SER A 802 21.47 2.70 5.33
N GLN A 803 21.22 1.48 4.83
CA GLN A 803 22.20 0.38 4.92
C GLN A 803 23.51 0.73 4.19
N GLY A 804 24.66 0.64 4.86
CA GLY A 804 26.01 0.75 4.28
C GLY A 804 26.57 2.16 4.07
N GLY A 805 25.93 3.23 4.59
CA GLY A 805 26.37 4.61 4.40
C GLY A 805 25.28 5.65 4.70
N ALA A 806 25.43 6.86 4.18
CA ALA A 806 24.52 7.97 4.44
C ALA A 806 24.24 8.80 3.19
N ASN A 807 23.01 9.30 3.03
CA ASN A 807 22.76 10.35 2.03
C ASN A 807 23.28 11.69 2.53
N MET A 808 24.00 12.39 1.66
CA MET A 808 24.59 13.70 1.94
C MET A 808 24.18 14.71 0.88
N LEU A 809 23.75 15.89 1.33
CA LEU A 809 23.43 17.06 0.51
C LEU A 809 24.70 17.89 0.32
N PHE A 810 25.05 18.15 -0.93
CA PHE A 810 26.17 18.98 -1.34
C PHE A 810 25.75 20.44 -1.56
N ALA A 811 26.71 21.35 -1.52
CA ALA A 811 26.49 22.79 -1.66
C ALA A 811 26.00 23.25 -3.04
N ASP A 812 26.01 22.37 -4.04
CA ASP A 812 25.37 22.56 -5.34
C ASP A 812 23.89 22.10 -5.38
N GLY A 813 23.37 21.57 -4.27
CA GLY A 813 22.02 21.03 -4.16
C GLY A 813 21.88 19.57 -4.59
N SER A 814 22.96 18.91 -5.03
CA SER A 814 22.95 17.48 -5.33
C SER A 814 22.95 16.64 -4.06
N VAL A 815 22.29 15.49 -4.09
CA VAL A 815 22.28 14.53 -2.98
C VAL A 815 22.94 13.25 -3.46
N ARG A 816 24.00 12.82 -2.76
CA ARG A 816 24.78 11.62 -3.10
C ARG A 816 24.87 10.71 -1.89
N PHE A 817 24.92 9.41 -2.15
CA PHE A 817 25.14 8.41 -1.11
C PHE A 817 26.64 8.27 -0.87
N VAL A 818 27.06 8.37 0.40
CA VAL A 818 28.45 8.22 0.82
C VAL A 818 28.56 6.95 1.65
N SER A 819 29.39 6.02 1.20
CA SER A 819 29.62 4.72 1.86
C SER A 819 30.28 4.90 3.23
N GLU A 820 29.92 4.06 4.20
CA GLU A 820 30.61 4.01 5.50
C GLU A 820 32.09 3.57 5.37
N GLN A 821 32.45 2.97 4.23
CA GLN A 821 33.82 2.56 3.90
C GLN A 821 34.64 3.68 3.25
N ILE A 822 34.10 4.91 3.16
CA ILE A 822 34.83 6.06 2.60
C ILE A 822 36.16 6.27 3.34
N ASP A 823 37.20 6.60 2.57
CA ASP A 823 38.49 7.00 3.15
C ASP A 823 38.29 8.26 4.01
N SER A 824 38.79 8.22 5.24
CA SER A 824 38.55 9.30 6.21
C SER A 824 39.05 10.66 5.72
N LYS A 825 40.12 10.70 4.92
CA LYS A 825 40.65 11.95 4.35
C LYS A 825 39.75 12.51 3.26
N VAL A 826 39.06 11.63 2.52
CA VAL A 826 38.07 12.08 1.53
C VAL A 826 36.86 12.65 2.25
N MET A 827 36.39 12.03 3.34
CA MET A 827 35.29 12.57 4.14
C MET A 827 35.64 13.92 4.81
N GLU A 828 36.88 14.05 5.31
CA GLU A 828 37.42 15.33 5.81
C GLU A 828 37.41 16.40 4.71
N ALA A 829 37.93 16.10 3.52
CA ALA A 829 37.94 17.00 2.37
C ALA A 829 36.52 17.38 1.88
N LEU A 830 35.56 16.45 1.98
CA LEU A 830 34.15 16.73 1.65
C LEU A 830 33.48 17.65 2.67
N THR A 831 34.00 17.74 3.89
CA THR A 831 33.40 18.52 4.98
C THR A 831 33.87 19.96 5.00
N THR A 832 35.06 20.25 4.48
CA THR A 832 35.67 21.59 4.50
C THR A 832 35.16 22.48 3.37
N ILE A 833 35.20 23.80 3.59
CA ILE A 833 34.86 24.80 2.56
C ILE A 833 36.09 25.44 1.90
N ALA A 834 37.25 25.39 2.57
CA ALA A 834 38.48 26.07 2.17
C ALA A 834 39.77 25.32 2.56
N GLY A 835 39.75 23.99 2.60
CA GLY A 835 40.91 23.16 2.94
C GLY A 835 41.92 23.01 1.79
N GLY A 836 41.44 23.06 0.53
CA GLY A 836 42.24 22.96 -0.69
C GLY A 836 42.71 21.55 -1.06
N GLU A 837 42.08 20.51 -0.49
CA GLU A 837 42.37 19.11 -0.76
C GLU A 837 41.79 18.64 -2.09
N ALA A 838 42.44 17.67 -2.74
CA ALA A 838 41.90 17.01 -3.92
C ALA A 838 40.92 15.91 -3.50
N VAL A 839 39.66 16.04 -3.92
CA VAL A 839 38.63 15.02 -3.69
C VAL A 839 38.78 13.90 -4.74
N GLY A 840 39.02 12.67 -4.29
CA GLY A 840 39.07 11.46 -5.14
C GLY A 840 37.69 10.96 -5.56
N ASN A 841 37.61 9.81 -6.24
CA ASN A 841 36.33 9.12 -6.44
C ASN A 841 35.94 8.40 -5.13
N PHE A 842 34.68 8.50 -4.72
CA PHE A 842 34.15 7.91 -3.49
C PHE A 842 32.74 7.36 -3.67
#